data_AF-A0A8H8NJZ9-F1
#
_entry.id   AF-A0A8H8NJZ9-F1
#
_cell.length_a   1.000
_cell.length_b   1.000
_cell.length_c   1.000
_cell.angle_alpha   90.00
_cell.angle_beta   90.00
_cell.angle_gamma   90.00
#
_symmetry.space_group_name_H-M   'P 1'
#
loop_
_entity.id
_entity.type
_entity.pdbx_description
1 polymer ?
#
loop_
_entity_poly.entity_id
_entity_poly.type
_entity_poly.pdbx_seq_one_letter_code
_entity_poly.pdbx_strand_id
1 'polypeptide(L)'
;MRQHRIQWPHNAPKKPPAKRVVLIVGDGLRADLLYSLNPFPNIPGSPETVAPFLRSVASERGAFGISHTRVPTESRPGHVALIGGMYEDVSAVTKGWKTNPVDFDSVFNQSTHTFAYGSPDIVPMFARGVYPQDKVSSWCYDEGEEDFTRDAKELDTWVLNHLRDTLRNASQHPGSALDRNLRQPGVEYMDNIIHVDKITQEVEQMLNEFYEHDDAPEGTSGTTYVFTADHGMSVIGNHGDGDPDNTRTPIIAWGAGIRGPTLDGNFGSDSNSTHDSYSNPAWGSALTKLARVDIQQADVAALMAALLGQDWPMNSVGVVPGLVNGPGYLKEDDRRGPEQMARIAVVNARAILEQYRVKHAVKASHHLRYKPFPLLAPAAGGALQPGALELRELERMLAAGDWKTARLKAKELIDFTLDGLGYLQRYDRYVLRFIVTAGYVGWMMFSALHVLHTHVVPSHPVEKIAHSEGTSILDVLSIVTVTVTAGIFAYQRSPLTYYLYAAFPIYFGRSILIEGNALYEILEERMDWGTFPTPEAVLGWGVGIVIVLECMVVAYTHRELWTLLFLVLGVLWPLTAWPRNFYRQNLKLGLAWTTSCLGTGVFTVLSVEKTESILLISFGAMAIIFLGFAASQVPDGHEKARPSHSYWAKLSSPTRIQMLLVLAALVVTASSVHSLQGKQGLPLVNQMAGWALLVTSTGIPAFATSPQRPTAKLQRYFLAFGPLFVLLSISTEGLFYASFSLTLYIWVQLESKLFRLIEEPKQRTAAGSVRQDRGWRAEALGRSLGEDSATQKGVPNSVPMARQSRGLIGSDVRRGVFFLFFVQVAFFGAANVASVSSFYLEPVYRLIPVFNPFFMAALLVFKIVAPYVILSAAFATLNARVALPPFALFKVALGLTDGELLAP
;
A
#
# COMPACT_ATOMS: atom_id res chain seq x y z
N MET A 1 -29.69 -1.30 13.52
CA MET A 1 -29.55 -0.15 12.60
C MET A 1 -30.87 0.35 11.99
N ARG A 2 -32.06 -0.20 12.27
CA ARG A 2 -33.35 0.28 11.67
C ARG A 2 -33.96 1.55 12.30
N GLN A 3 -33.42 2.09 13.39
CA GLN A 3 -34.10 3.12 14.20
C GLN A 3 -33.89 4.58 13.77
N HIS A 4 -33.08 4.85 12.74
CA HIS A 4 -32.78 6.22 12.28
C HIS A 4 -32.86 6.37 10.76
N ARG A 5 -33.87 5.79 10.11
CA ARG A 5 -34.12 6.11 8.70
C ARG A 5 -34.51 7.58 8.59
N ILE A 6 -33.75 8.33 7.80
CA ILE A 6 -34.00 9.75 7.58
C ILE A 6 -34.94 9.83 6.41
N GLN A 7 -36.22 9.94 6.76
CA GLN A 7 -37.28 10.00 5.78
C GLN A 7 -37.19 11.28 4.98
N TRP A 8 -37.41 11.16 3.68
CA TRP A 8 -37.73 12.30 2.83
C TRP A 8 -38.94 13.04 3.44
N PRO A 9 -38.90 14.39 3.56
CA PRO A 9 -39.99 15.13 4.19
C PRO A 9 -41.32 14.85 3.48
N HIS A 10 -42.36 14.48 4.24
CA HIS A 10 -43.71 14.23 3.70
C HIS A 10 -44.30 15.41 2.88
N ASN A 11 -43.72 16.60 3.00
CA ASN A 11 -44.17 17.84 2.34
C ASN A 11 -43.26 18.28 1.18
N ALA A 12 -42.35 17.42 0.74
CA ALA A 12 -41.47 17.71 -0.40
C ALA A 12 -42.24 17.67 -1.73
N PRO A 13 -41.64 18.10 -2.87
CA PRO A 13 -42.35 18.20 -4.15
C PRO A 13 -43.07 16.88 -4.46
N LYS A 14 -44.37 16.95 -4.76
CA LYS A 14 -45.21 15.79 -5.09
C LYS A 14 -44.71 14.95 -6.28
N LYS A 15 -43.63 15.38 -6.96
CA LYS A 15 -43.01 14.70 -8.10
C LYS A 15 -41.48 14.76 -8.00
N PRO A 16 -40.77 13.61 -7.96
CA PRO A 16 -39.31 13.58 -8.01
C PRO A 16 -38.77 14.08 -9.37
N PRO A 17 -37.51 14.56 -9.45
CA PRO A 17 -36.90 14.98 -10.72
C PRO A 17 -36.89 13.90 -11.81
N ALA A 18 -36.81 12.63 -11.42
CA ALA A 18 -36.79 11.47 -12.29
C ALA A 18 -37.67 10.35 -11.73
N LYS A 19 -38.19 9.50 -12.62
CA LYS A 19 -38.85 8.24 -12.22
C LYS A 19 -37.83 7.13 -12.07
N ARG A 20 -36.80 7.12 -12.91
CA ARG A 20 -35.84 6.01 -13.05
C ARG A 20 -34.43 6.56 -13.19
N VAL A 21 -33.47 5.93 -12.52
CA VAL A 21 -32.04 6.24 -12.68
C VAL A 21 -31.32 5.03 -13.25
N VAL A 22 -30.57 5.23 -14.33
CA VAL A 22 -29.68 4.24 -14.92
C VAL A 22 -28.26 4.62 -14.53
N LEU A 23 -27.63 3.81 -13.68
CA LEU A 23 -26.24 3.94 -13.26
C LEU A 23 -25.37 3.00 -14.10
N ILE A 24 -24.47 3.59 -14.89
CA ILE A 24 -23.51 2.87 -15.73
C ILE A 24 -22.12 3.14 -15.15
N VAL A 25 -21.44 2.09 -14.69
CA VAL A 25 -20.10 2.19 -14.10
C VAL A 25 -19.12 1.43 -14.99
N GLY A 26 -18.14 2.14 -15.54
CA GLY A 26 -17.00 1.53 -16.22
C GLY A 26 -15.95 1.06 -15.21
N ASP A 27 -15.18 0.04 -15.60
CA ASP A 27 -14.03 -0.46 -14.85
C ASP A 27 -12.74 0.23 -15.35
N GLY A 28 -12.03 0.90 -14.45
CA GLY A 28 -10.70 1.44 -14.73
C GLY A 28 -10.64 2.61 -15.74
N LEU A 29 -11.77 3.26 -16.02
CA LEU A 29 -11.87 4.31 -17.04
C LEU A 29 -11.41 5.68 -16.51
N ARG A 30 -10.37 6.23 -17.15
CA ARG A 30 -9.81 7.56 -16.82
C ARG A 30 -10.60 8.70 -17.47
N ALA A 31 -10.71 9.82 -16.77
CA ALA A 31 -11.38 11.02 -17.29
C ALA A 31 -10.67 11.64 -18.51
N ASP A 32 -9.33 11.70 -18.49
CA ASP A 32 -8.55 12.29 -19.57
C ASP A 32 -8.69 11.53 -20.89
N LEU A 33 -8.69 10.20 -20.87
CA LEU A 33 -8.86 9.40 -22.08
C LEU A 33 -10.25 9.61 -22.70
N LEU A 34 -11.30 9.67 -21.88
CA LEU A 34 -12.67 9.90 -22.37
C LEU A 34 -12.84 11.30 -22.95
N TYR A 35 -12.34 12.34 -22.26
CA TYR A 35 -12.60 13.73 -22.62
C TYR A 35 -11.56 14.36 -23.55
N SER A 36 -10.34 13.82 -23.69
CA SER A 36 -9.31 14.45 -24.51
C SER A 36 -9.53 14.26 -26.01
N LEU A 37 -9.10 15.26 -26.79
CA LEU A 37 -8.88 15.10 -28.22
C LEU A 37 -7.54 14.40 -28.45
N ASN A 38 -7.51 13.47 -29.39
CA ASN A 38 -6.36 12.64 -29.74
C ASN A 38 -5.65 12.05 -28.51
N PRO A 39 -6.36 11.29 -27.65
CA PRO A 39 -5.77 10.75 -26.40
C PRO A 39 -4.63 9.75 -26.66
N PHE A 40 -4.52 9.21 -27.88
CA PHE A 40 -3.51 8.24 -28.27
C PHE A 40 -2.70 8.71 -29.51
N PRO A 41 -1.98 9.85 -29.42
CA PRO A 41 -1.36 10.48 -30.60
C PRO A 41 -0.26 9.61 -31.25
N ASN A 42 0.27 8.65 -30.51
CA ASN A 42 1.32 7.74 -30.95
C ASN A 42 0.79 6.44 -31.58
N ILE A 43 -0.53 6.24 -31.64
CA ILE A 43 -1.16 5.06 -32.24
C ILE A 43 -1.66 5.43 -33.65
N PRO A 44 -1.03 4.94 -34.73
CA PRO A 44 -1.47 5.24 -36.08
C PRO A 44 -2.93 4.83 -36.31
N GLY A 45 -3.75 5.76 -36.80
CA GLY A 45 -5.17 5.51 -37.06
C GLY A 45 -6.08 5.57 -35.83
N SER A 46 -5.58 6.00 -34.66
CA SER A 46 -6.45 6.27 -33.50
C SER A 46 -7.48 7.35 -33.84
N PRO A 47 -8.74 7.20 -33.41
CA PRO A 47 -9.75 8.22 -33.62
C PRO A 47 -9.40 9.51 -32.85
N GLU A 48 -9.87 10.65 -33.36
CA GLU A 48 -9.72 11.95 -32.67
C GLU A 48 -10.38 11.93 -31.29
N THR A 49 -11.51 11.23 -31.15
CA THR A 49 -12.20 11.03 -29.87
C THR A 49 -12.50 9.55 -29.70
N VAL A 50 -12.17 8.98 -28.55
CA VAL A 50 -12.37 7.55 -28.27
C VAL A 50 -13.80 7.24 -27.79
N ALA A 51 -14.51 8.24 -27.29
CA ALA A 51 -15.89 8.14 -26.81
C ALA A 51 -16.79 9.25 -27.41
N PRO A 52 -17.04 9.22 -28.73
CA PRO A 52 -17.79 10.28 -29.42
C PRO A 52 -19.22 10.48 -28.88
N PHE A 53 -19.95 9.41 -28.54
CA PHE A 53 -21.30 9.54 -28.00
C PHE A 53 -21.30 10.22 -26.62
N LEU A 54 -20.56 9.71 -25.63
CA LEU A 54 -20.47 10.28 -24.28
C LEU A 54 -19.94 11.72 -24.30
N ARG A 55 -18.96 12.00 -25.17
CA ARG A 55 -18.48 13.38 -25.38
C ARG A 55 -19.57 14.28 -25.95
N SER A 56 -20.35 13.82 -26.92
CA SER A 56 -21.49 14.59 -27.45
C SER A 56 -22.55 14.85 -26.38
N VAL A 57 -22.84 13.86 -25.52
CA VAL A 57 -23.74 14.04 -24.37
C VAL A 57 -23.23 15.16 -23.46
N ALA A 58 -21.96 15.10 -23.07
CA ALA A 58 -21.33 16.11 -22.22
C ALA A 58 -21.34 17.52 -22.85
N SER A 59 -21.13 17.64 -24.16
CA SER A 59 -21.06 18.94 -24.83
C SER A 59 -22.42 19.54 -25.22
N GLU A 60 -23.46 18.71 -25.42
CA GLU A 60 -24.71 19.16 -26.06
C GLU A 60 -25.93 19.13 -25.14
N ARG A 61 -26.04 18.14 -24.25
CA ARG A 61 -27.31 17.88 -23.53
C ARG A 61 -27.18 17.46 -22.06
N GLY A 62 -25.98 17.19 -21.58
CA GLY A 62 -25.73 16.74 -20.21
C GLY A 62 -24.89 17.73 -19.39
N ALA A 63 -24.60 17.29 -18.16
CA ALA A 63 -23.62 17.91 -17.27
C ALA A 63 -22.46 16.92 -17.06
N PHE A 64 -21.24 17.44 -16.93
CA PHE A 64 -20.03 16.61 -16.86
C PHE A 64 -18.97 17.16 -15.89
N GLY A 65 -18.04 16.29 -15.50
CA GLY A 65 -16.89 16.64 -14.69
C GLY A 65 -16.03 15.43 -14.33
N ILE A 66 -15.26 15.56 -13.25
CA ILE A 66 -14.40 14.51 -12.71
C ILE A 66 -15.00 13.97 -11.41
N SER A 67 -15.12 12.65 -11.31
CA SER A 67 -15.44 11.94 -10.07
C SER A 67 -14.14 11.45 -9.43
N HIS A 68 -13.87 11.93 -8.22
CA HIS A 68 -12.67 11.61 -7.46
C HIS A 68 -12.88 10.36 -6.58
N THR A 69 -12.14 9.30 -6.90
CA THR A 69 -12.08 8.07 -6.09
C THR A 69 -11.00 8.17 -5.00
N ARG A 70 -11.01 7.23 -4.05
CA ARG A 70 -10.05 7.15 -2.94
C ARG A 70 -9.25 5.87 -3.00
N VAL A 71 -8.10 5.87 -2.35
CA VAL A 71 -7.27 4.67 -2.21
C VAL A 71 -7.86 3.68 -1.19
N PRO A 72 -7.75 2.37 -1.42
CA PRO A 72 -7.21 1.75 -2.64
C PRO A 72 -8.19 1.88 -3.82
N THR A 73 -7.65 2.17 -5.00
CA THR A 73 -8.43 2.28 -6.25
C THR A 73 -8.73 0.87 -6.77
N GLU A 74 -9.86 0.33 -6.30
CA GLU A 74 -10.36 -1.03 -6.56
C GLU A 74 -11.87 -0.98 -6.76
N SER A 75 -12.44 -1.93 -7.50
CA SER A 75 -13.86 -1.91 -7.87
C SER A 75 -14.80 -1.91 -6.67
N ARG A 76 -14.54 -2.74 -5.65
CA ARG A 76 -15.42 -2.85 -4.47
C ARG A 76 -15.55 -1.54 -3.68
N PRO A 77 -14.47 -0.90 -3.17
CA PRO A 77 -14.59 0.35 -2.44
C PRO A 77 -15.16 1.49 -3.30
N GLY A 78 -14.87 1.51 -4.62
CA GLY A 78 -15.46 2.45 -5.57
C GLY A 78 -16.98 2.32 -5.63
N HIS A 79 -17.49 1.10 -5.82
CA HIS A 79 -18.94 0.83 -5.86
C HIS A 79 -19.64 1.13 -4.53
N VAL A 80 -19.03 0.81 -3.39
CA VAL A 80 -19.57 1.16 -2.06
C VAL A 80 -19.70 2.68 -1.91
N ALA A 81 -18.75 3.45 -2.42
CA ALA A 81 -18.85 4.91 -2.44
C ALA A 81 -19.97 5.39 -3.37
N LEU A 82 -20.00 4.92 -4.62
CA LEU A 82 -20.98 5.34 -5.64
C LEU A 82 -22.44 5.04 -5.23
N ILE A 83 -22.70 3.87 -4.64
CA ILE A 83 -24.05 3.35 -4.40
C ILE A 83 -24.47 3.50 -2.92
N GLY A 84 -23.53 3.35 -1.98
CA GLY A 84 -23.76 3.50 -0.54
C GLY A 84 -23.50 4.92 -0.01
N GLY A 85 -22.79 5.76 -0.77
CA GLY A 85 -22.41 7.10 -0.36
C GLY A 85 -21.37 7.12 0.77
N MET A 86 -20.69 6.01 1.03
CA MET A 86 -19.73 5.89 2.12
C MET A 86 -18.40 5.31 1.63
N TYR A 87 -17.31 5.70 2.27
CA TYR A 87 -15.99 5.15 1.97
C TYR A 87 -15.71 3.95 2.87
N GLU A 88 -15.43 2.80 2.25
CA GLU A 88 -15.07 1.60 2.98
C GLU A 88 -13.73 1.78 3.71
N ASP A 89 -13.62 1.21 4.92
CA ASP A 89 -12.36 1.13 5.64
C ASP A 89 -11.47 0.08 4.99
N VAL A 90 -10.25 0.44 4.60
CA VAL A 90 -9.27 -0.46 3.98
C VAL A 90 -9.00 -1.71 4.82
N SER A 91 -9.13 -1.61 6.15
CA SER A 91 -8.99 -2.77 7.04
C SER A 91 -10.10 -3.82 6.87
N ALA A 92 -11.27 -3.47 6.31
CA ALA A 92 -12.35 -4.41 6.03
C ALA A 92 -11.96 -5.47 5.00
N VAL A 93 -11.02 -5.14 4.10
CA VAL A 93 -10.40 -6.07 3.13
C VAL A 93 -9.76 -7.27 3.83
N THR A 94 -9.17 -7.08 5.03
CA THR A 94 -8.55 -8.17 5.80
C THR A 94 -9.57 -9.13 6.44
N LYS A 95 -10.84 -8.71 6.56
CA LYS A 95 -11.93 -9.51 7.15
C LYS A 95 -12.80 -10.19 6.09
N GLY A 96 -12.70 -9.77 4.84
CA GLY A 96 -13.38 -10.39 3.70
C GLY A 96 -12.96 -9.68 2.42
N TRP A 97 -12.33 -10.40 1.49
CA TRP A 97 -11.92 -9.87 0.18
C TRP A 97 -13.08 -9.85 -0.82
N LYS A 98 -13.83 -10.96 -0.90
CA LYS A 98 -14.95 -11.14 -1.84
C LYS A 98 -16.27 -10.50 -1.39
N THR A 99 -16.48 -10.28 -0.10
CA THR A 99 -17.75 -9.73 0.41
C THR A 99 -17.50 -8.81 1.59
N ASN A 100 -18.15 -7.65 1.59
CA ASN A 100 -18.15 -6.77 2.75
C ASN A 100 -18.77 -7.52 3.95
N PRO A 101 -18.05 -7.67 5.08
CA PRO A 101 -18.56 -8.37 6.26
C PRO A 101 -19.61 -7.57 7.04
N VAL A 102 -19.86 -6.31 6.67
CA VAL A 102 -20.81 -5.41 7.34
C VAL A 102 -21.92 -5.04 6.36
N ASP A 103 -23.16 -5.38 6.71
CA ASP A 103 -24.33 -4.91 5.96
C ASP A 103 -24.41 -3.39 6.02
N PHE A 104 -24.67 -2.76 4.87
CA PHE A 104 -24.86 -1.33 4.77
C PHE A 104 -26.09 -1.00 3.93
N ASP A 105 -26.60 0.21 4.12
CA ASP A 105 -27.74 0.72 3.39
C ASP A 105 -27.26 1.49 2.15
N SER A 106 -28.01 1.43 1.07
CA SER A 106 -27.62 1.98 -0.23
C SER A 106 -28.81 2.55 -1.01
N VAL A 107 -28.54 3.22 -2.12
CA VAL A 107 -29.59 3.73 -3.02
C VAL A 107 -30.50 2.59 -3.50
N PHE A 108 -29.98 1.36 -3.64
CA PHE A 108 -30.78 0.18 -4.04
C PHE A 108 -31.69 -0.31 -2.92
N ASN A 109 -31.32 -0.12 -1.65
CA ASN A 109 -32.19 -0.47 -0.52
C ASN A 109 -33.40 0.47 -0.43
N GLN A 110 -33.21 1.73 -0.86
CA GLN A 110 -34.18 2.81 -0.78
C GLN A 110 -35.05 2.96 -2.04
N SER A 111 -34.64 2.37 -3.16
CA SER A 111 -35.45 2.29 -4.37
C SER A 111 -36.68 1.38 -4.16
N THR A 112 -37.68 1.54 -5.03
CA THR A 112 -38.82 0.60 -5.06
C THR A 112 -38.35 -0.77 -5.52
N HIS A 113 -37.56 -0.80 -6.60
CA HIS A 113 -36.93 -1.99 -7.16
C HIS A 113 -35.59 -1.61 -7.81
N THR A 114 -34.67 -2.57 -7.87
CA THR A 114 -33.39 -2.43 -8.58
C THR A 114 -33.13 -3.65 -9.47
N PHE A 115 -32.67 -3.37 -10.70
CA PHE A 115 -32.15 -4.38 -11.63
C PHE A 115 -30.64 -4.18 -11.74
N ALA A 116 -29.87 -5.22 -11.45
CA ALA A 116 -28.42 -5.14 -11.40
C ALA A 116 -27.76 -6.24 -12.25
N TYR A 117 -26.85 -5.83 -13.13
CA TYR A 117 -26.11 -6.71 -14.05
C TYR A 117 -24.62 -6.41 -13.93
N GLY A 118 -23.77 -7.43 -13.76
CA GLY A 118 -22.33 -7.19 -13.62
C GLY A 118 -21.55 -8.32 -12.96
N SER A 119 -20.39 -7.99 -12.38
CA SER A 119 -19.47 -8.96 -11.78
C SER A 119 -20.10 -9.73 -10.61
N PRO A 120 -19.79 -11.04 -10.47
CA PRO A 120 -20.15 -11.83 -9.29
C PRO A 120 -19.52 -11.33 -7.98
N ASP A 121 -18.47 -10.50 -8.03
CA ASP A 121 -17.83 -9.93 -6.85
C ASP A 121 -18.49 -8.61 -6.37
N ILE A 122 -19.27 -7.93 -7.23
CA ILE A 122 -19.89 -6.62 -6.93
C ILE A 122 -21.39 -6.73 -6.71
N VAL A 123 -22.12 -7.25 -7.69
CA VAL A 123 -23.59 -7.21 -7.69
C VAL A 123 -24.20 -7.93 -6.47
N PRO A 124 -23.77 -9.16 -6.09
CA PRO A 124 -24.37 -9.87 -4.97
C PRO A 124 -24.20 -9.16 -3.61
N MET A 125 -23.19 -8.31 -3.48
CA MET A 125 -22.95 -7.54 -2.24
C MET A 125 -24.10 -6.58 -1.96
N PHE A 126 -24.68 -5.95 -2.99
CA PHE A 126 -25.79 -5.00 -2.84
C PHE A 126 -27.17 -5.67 -2.80
N ALA A 127 -27.28 -6.92 -3.25
CA ALA A 127 -28.52 -7.71 -3.11
C ALA A 127 -28.66 -8.33 -1.70
N ARG A 128 -27.54 -8.52 -1.00
CA ARG A 128 -27.52 -9.10 0.35
C ARG A 128 -28.13 -8.14 1.38
N GLY A 129 -28.94 -8.68 2.30
CA GLY A 129 -29.51 -7.91 3.42
C GLY A 129 -30.64 -6.95 3.03
N VAL A 130 -31.07 -6.94 1.77
CA VAL A 130 -32.17 -6.11 1.28
C VAL A 130 -33.52 -6.68 1.72
N TYR A 131 -34.46 -5.79 2.03
CA TYR A 131 -35.85 -6.16 2.34
C TYR A 131 -36.86 -5.31 1.53
N PRO A 132 -37.87 -5.95 0.91
CA PRO A 132 -38.05 -7.40 0.77
C PRO A 132 -36.92 -8.06 -0.06
N GLN A 133 -36.75 -9.39 0.06
CA GLN A 133 -35.60 -10.11 -0.51
C GLN A 133 -35.50 -10.03 -2.04
N ASP A 134 -36.62 -9.78 -2.71
CA ASP A 134 -36.75 -9.67 -4.16
C ASP A 134 -36.57 -8.24 -4.70
N LYS A 135 -36.36 -7.24 -3.82
CA LYS A 135 -36.20 -5.83 -4.22
C LYS A 135 -35.03 -5.58 -5.18
N VAL A 136 -33.97 -6.38 -5.08
CA VAL A 136 -32.83 -6.33 -6.01
C VAL A 136 -32.84 -7.61 -6.83
N SER A 137 -33.14 -7.49 -8.13
CA SER A 137 -32.98 -8.57 -9.09
C SER A 137 -31.58 -8.47 -9.70
N SER A 138 -30.77 -9.51 -9.50
CA SER A 138 -29.35 -9.52 -9.86
C SER A 138 -28.99 -10.64 -10.84
N TRP A 139 -28.19 -10.32 -11.85
CA TRP A 139 -27.62 -11.28 -12.77
C TRP A 139 -26.10 -11.06 -12.90
N CYS A 140 -25.34 -12.15 -12.81
CA CYS A 140 -23.89 -12.15 -12.92
C CYS A 140 -23.43 -13.19 -13.94
N TYR A 141 -22.33 -12.90 -14.62
CA TYR A 141 -21.57 -13.91 -15.37
C TYR A 141 -20.83 -14.85 -14.40
N ASP A 142 -20.33 -15.98 -14.90
CA ASP A 142 -19.64 -16.97 -14.07
C ASP A 142 -18.24 -16.46 -13.67
N GLU A 143 -17.79 -16.70 -12.43
CA GLU A 143 -16.45 -16.29 -11.94
C GLU A 143 -15.31 -16.81 -12.84
N GLY A 144 -15.51 -17.95 -13.51
CA GLY A 144 -14.53 -18.54 -14.44
C GLY A 144 -14.42 -17.81 -15.78
N GLU A 145 -15.32 -16.88 -16.09
CA GLU A 145 -15.30 -16.04 -17.29
C GLU A 145 -14.39 -14.80 -17.12
N GLU A 146 -13.93 -14.49 -15.90
CA GLU A 146 -12.91 -13.49 -15.60
C GLU A 146 -11.48 -14.00 -15.94
N ASP A 147 -11.29 -14.36 -17.21
CA ASP A 147 -10.02 -14.82 -17.77
C ASP A 147 -9.23 -13.65 -18.39
N PHE A 148 -8.20 -13.16 -17.69
CA PHE A 148 -7.36 -12.05 -18.14
C PHE A 148 -6.51 -12.34 -19.39
N THR A 149 -6.57 -13.57 -19.91
CA THR A 149 -5.92 -13.94 -21.17
C THR A 149 -6.84 -13.78 -22.39
N ARG A 150 -8.14 -13.51 -22.18
CA ARG A 150 -9.16 -13.32 -23.20
C ARG A 150 -9.50 -11.83 -23.40
N ASP A 151 -10.33 -11.54 -24.40
CA ASP A 151 -10.76 -10.16 -24.66
C ASP A 151 -11.87 -9.76 -23.68
N ALA A 152 -11.63 -8.73 -22.87
CA ALA A 152 -12.56 -8.25 -21.86
C ALA A 152 -13.95 -7.89 -22.43
N LYS A 153 -14.04 -7.57 -23.73
CA LYS A 153 -15.31 -7.27 -24.42
C LYS A 153 -16.38 -8.36 -24.33
N GLU A 154 -15.98 -9.62 -24.10
CA GLU A 154 -16.92 -10.72 -23.98
C GLU A 154 -17.88 -10.52 -22.79
N LEU A 155 -17.36 -10.01 -21.66
CA LEU A 155 -18.14 -9.75 -20.45
C LEU A 155 -19.06 -8.52 -20.63
N ASP A 156 -18.60 -7.46 -21.29
CA ASP A 156 -19.41 -6.28 -21.62
C ASP A 156 -20.62 -6.68 -22.48
N THR A 157 -20.36 -7.54 -23.47
CA THR A 157 -21.38 -8.06 -24.40
C THR A 157 -22.38 -8.94 -23.67
N TRP A 158 -21.94 -9.69 -22.65
CA TRP A 158 -22.82 -10.48 -21.79
C TRP A 158 -23.85 -9.60 -21.06
N VAL A 159 -23.41 -8.47 -20.49
CA VAL A 159 -24.29 -7.53 -19.76
C VAL A 159 -25.32 -6.93 -20.70
N LEU A 160 -24.89 -6.43 -21.86
CA LEU A 160 -25.77 -5.85 -22.88
C LEU A 160 -26.82 -6.85 -23.39
N ASN A 161 -26.40 -8.09 -23.67
CA ASN A 161 -27.30 -9.14 -24.14
C ASN A 161 -28.34 -9.53 -23.08
N HIS A 162 -27.94 -9.64 -21.81
CA HIS A 162 -28.86 -9.95 -20.72
C HIS A 162 -29.88 -8.84 -20.47
N LEU A 163 -29.48 -7.56 -20.57
CA LEU A 163 -30.42 -6.45 -20.51
C LEU A 163 -31.44 -6.55 -21.66
N ARG A 164 -30.96 -6.78 -22.89
CA ARG A 164 -31.82 -6.94 -24.07
C ARG A 164 -32.83 -8.08 -23.89
N ASP A 165 -32.39 -9.22 -23.37
CA ASP A 165 -33.26 -10.36 -23.09
C ASP A 165 -34.26 -10.05 -21.97
N THR A 166 -33.86 -9.30 -20.95
CA THR A 166 -34.76 -8.86 -19.87
C THR A 166 -35.90 -7.99 -20.42
N LEU A 167 -35.55 -6.94 -21.19
CA LEU A 167 -36.53 -6.03 -21.79
C LEU A 167 -37.43 -6.75 -22.79
N ARG A 168 -36.86 -7.67 -23.60
CA ARG A 168 -37.64 -8.48 -24.54
C ARG A 168 -38.64 -9.39 -23.82
N ASN A 169 -38.21 -10.08 -22.76
CA ASN A 169 -39.07 -10.96 -21.98
C ASN A 169 -40.22 -10.20 -21.32
N ALA A 170 -39.96 -8.98 -20.82
CA ALA A 170 -40.98 -8.10 -20.27
C ALA A 170 -41.99 -7.66 -21.34
N SER A 171 -41.52 -7.19 -22.51
CA SER A 171 -42.36 -6.80 -23.64
C SER A 171 -43.22 -7.95 -24.19
N GLN A 172 -42.70 -9.18 -24.16
CA GLN A 172 -43.44 -10.38 -24.58
C GLN A 172 -44.52 -10.83 -23.58
N HIS A 173 -44.41 -10.42 -22.31
CA HIS A 173 -45.37 -10.78 -21.27
C HIS A 173 -45.87 -9.52 -20.51
N PRO A 174 -46.67 -8.65 -21.16
CA PRO A 174 -47.21 -7.47 -20.53
C PRO A 174 -48.00 -7.81 -19.26
N GLY A 175 -47.76 -7.05 -18.19
CA GLY A 175 -48.37 -7.26 -16.89
C GLY A 175 -47.76 -8.40 -16.06
N SER A 176 -46.69 -9.06 -16.51
CA SER A 176 -45.90 -10.00 -15.69
C SER A 176 -45.24 -9.32 -14.49
N ALA A 177 -44.75 -10.09 -13.51
CA ALA A 177 -44.00 -9.51 -12.37
C ALA A 177 -42.76 -8.73 -12.84
N LEU A 178 -42.05 -9.23 -13.85
CA LEU A 178 -40.91 -8.56 -14.46
C LEU A 178 -41.30 -7.23 -15.11
N ASP A 179 -42.33 -7.24 -15.97
CA ASP A 179 -42.84 -6.01 -16.63
C ASP A 179 -43.34 -4.98 -15.61
N ARG A 180 -44.07 -5.42 -14.57
CA ARG A 180 -44.54 -4.53 -13.49
C ARG A 180 -43.38 -3.94 -12.69
N ASN A 181 -42.32 -4.70 -12.42
CA ASN A 181 -41.17 -4.22 -11.66
C ASN A 181 -40.33 -3.23 -12.49
N LEU A 182 -40.17 -3.45 -13.79
CA LEU A 182 -39.48 -2.51 -14.70
C LEU A 182 -40.20 -1.17 -14.82
N ARG A 183 -41.54 -1.16 -14.79
CA ARG A 183 -42.33 0.08 -14.90
C ARG A 183 -42.47 0.86 -13.57
N GLN A 184 -41.94 0.35 -12.46
CA GLN A 184 -41.90 1.07 -11.19
C GLN A 184 -40.67 1.98 -11.08
N PRO A 185 -40.74 3.09 -10.33
CA PRO A 185 -39.58 3.92 -10.06
C PRO A 185 -38.44 3.13 -9.41
N GLY A 186 -37.23 3.19 -9.99
CA GLY A 186 -36.14 2.31 -9.57
C GLY A 186 -34.77 2.72 -10.08
N VAL A 187 -33.79 1.87 -9.77
CA VAL A 187 -32.40 2.00 -10.25
C VAL A 187 -32.04 0.81 -11.13
N GLU A 188 -31.51 1.09 -12.31
CA GLU A 188 -30.90 0.10 -13.20
C GLU A 188 -29.38 0.26 -13.11
N TYR A 189 -28.66 -0.80 -12.76
CA TYR A 189 -27.20 -0.78 -12.56
C TYR A 189 -26.50 -1.73 -13.53
N MET A 190 -25.40 -1.23 -14.10
CA MET A 190 -24.58 -1.94 -15.10
C MET A 190 -23.08 -1.73 -14.82
N ASP A 191 -22.30 -2.81 -14.94
CA ASP A 191 -20.85 -2.86 -14.70
C ASP A 191 -20.07 -3.42 -15.92
N ASN A 192 -18.77 -3.11 -16.02
CA ASN A 192 -17.74 -3.63 -16.95
C ASN A 192 -17.71 -3.08 -18.40
N ILE A 193 -16.71 -2.26 -18.81
CA ILE A 193 -16.56 -1.90 -20.24
C ILE A 193 -15.16 -1.44 -20.77
N ILE A 194 -14.72 -1.97 -21.94
CA ILE A 194 -13.74 -1.34 -22.92
C ILE A 194 -14.42 -0.90 -24.26
N HIS A 195 -15.69 -1.23 -24.52
CA HIS A 195 -16.56 -0.67 -25.59
C HIS A 195 -17.60 0.39 -25.12
N VAL A 196 -17.19 1.21 -24.14
CA VAL A 196 -18.06 1.99 -23.23
C VAL A 196 -19.08 2.84 -23.98
N ASP A 197 -18.59 3.57 -24.97
CA ASP A 197 -19.34 4.60 -25.67
C ASP A 197 -20.53 4.03 -26.44
N LYS A 198 -20.28 2.97 -27.22
CA LYS A 198 -21.30 2.31 -28.05
C LYS A 198 -22.33 1.57 -27.20
N ILE A 199 -21.87 0.86 -26.16
CA ILE A 199 -22.78 0.15 -25.25
C ILE A 199 -23.70 1.16 -24.54
N THR A 200 -23.15 2.26 -24.03
CA THR A 200 -23.95 3.31 -23.40
C THR A 200 -25.00 3.88 -24.36
N GLN A 201 -24.62 4.10 -25.63
CA GLN A 201 -25.56 4.55 -26.67
C GLN A 201 -26.69 3.54 -26.92
N GLU A 202 -26.36 2.25 -27.07
CA GLU A 202 -27.35 1.19 -27.29
C GLU A 202 -28.28 1.02 -26.07
N VAL A 203 -27.75 1.13 -24.85
CA VAL A 203 -28.53 1.06 -23.61
C VAL A 203 -29.54 2.20 -23.55
N GLU A 204 -29.10 3.44 -23.78
CA GLU A 204 -30.02 4.58 -23.81
C GLU A 204 -31.11 4.38 -24.86
N GLN A 205 -30.75 3.92 -26.07
CA GLN A 205 -31.72 3.68 -27.12
C GLN A 205 -32.76 2.63 -26.70
N MET A 206 -32.32 1.47 -26.21
CA MET A 206 -33.23 0.38 -25.81
C MET A 206 -34.17 0.79 -24.69
N LEU A 207 -33.68 1.54 -23.69
CA LEU A 207 -34.51 1.97 -22.56
C LEU A 207 -35.48 3.07 -22.97
N ASN A 208 -35.06 4.03 -23.80
CA ASN A 208 -35.94 5.06 -24.32
C ASN A 208 -37.07 4.45 -25.18
N GLU A 209 -36.76 3.46 -26.03
CA GLU A 209 -37.76 2.72 -26.81
C GLU A 209 -38.73 1.93 -25.90
N PHE A 210 -38.22 1.27 -24.86
CA PHE A 210 -39.04 0.48 -23.94
C PHE A 210 -40.03 1.34 -23.11
N TYR A 211 -39.60 2.52 -22.66
CA TYR A 211 -40.40 3.40 -21.81
C TYR A 211 -41.16 4.49 -22.58
N GLU A 212 -41.03 4.59 -23.90
CA GLU A 212 -41.66 5.63 -24.74
C GLU A 212 -43.17 5.76 -24.46
N HIS A 213 -43.88 4.62 -24.40
CA HIS A 213 -45.32 4.60 -24.14
C HIS A 213 -45.68 5.12 -22.73
N ASP A 214 -44.85 4.85 -21.73
CA ASP A 214 -45.09 5.27 -20.34
C ASP A 214 -44.76 6.76 -20.12
N ASP A 215 -43.84 7.29 -20.93
CA ASP A 215 -43.40 8.68 -20.89
C ASP A 215 -44.27 9.59 -21.80
N ALA A 216 -44.96 9.02 -22.80
CA ALA A 216 -45.82 9.74 -23.75
C ALA A 216 -46.87 10.68 -23.10
N PRO A 217 -47.56 10.31 -21.99
CA PRO A 217 -48.52 11.22 -21.34
C PRO A 217 -47.89 12.49 -20.76
N GLU A 218 -46.61 12.45 -20.41
CA GLU A 218 -45.88 13.58 -19.84
C GLU A 218 -45.12 14.39 -20.90
N GLY A 219 -44.98 13.86 -22.12
CA GLY A 219 -44.29 14.49 -23.24
C GLY A 219 -42.77 14.63 -23.02
N THR A 220 -42.22 14.03 -21.96
CA THR A 220 -40.80 14.06 -21.59
C THR A 220 -40.40 12.74 -20.95
N SER A 221 -39.17 12.29 -21.21
CA SER A 221 -38.67 11.05 -20.59
C SER A 221 -38.62 11.15 -19.07
N GLY A 222 -39.00 10.08 -18.38
CA GLY A 222 -38.85 9.92 -16.93
C GLY A 222 -37.49 9.34 -16.50
N THR A 223 -36.59 9.09 -17.45
CA THR A 223 -35.29 8.42 -17.26
C THR A 223 -34.16 9.42 -17.07
N THR A 224 -33.32 9.18 -16.07
CA THR A 224 -32.01 9.83 -15.92
C THR A 224 -30.90 8.82 -16.08
N TYR A 225 -29.82 9.21 -16.74
CA TYR A 225 -28.62 8.41 -16.87
C TYR A 225 -27.47 9.06 -16.11
N VAL A 226 -26.71 8.26 -15.37
CA VAL A 226 -25.50 8.64 -14.65
C VAL A 226 -24.39 7.68 -15.08
N PHE A 227 -23.42 8.20 -15.82
CA PHE A 227 -22.26 7.46 -16.31
C PHE A 227 -21.01 7.86 -15.52
N THR A 228 -20.28 6.89 -14.98
CA THR A 228 -19.00 7.11 -14.29
C THR A 228 -18.11 5.87 -14.30
N ALA A 229 -17.04 5.84 -13.51
CA ALA A 229 -16.21 4.67 -13.29
C ALA A 229 -15.87 4.49 -11.80
N ASP A 230 -15.54 3.25 -11.43
CA ASP A 230 -15.17 2.84 -10.07
C ASP A 230 -13.76 3.30 -9.66
N HIS A 231 -12.84 3.30 -10.60
CA HIS A 231 -11.51 3.91 -10.54
C HIS A 231 -10.99 4.17 -11.96
N GLY A 232 -9.83 4.83 -12.05
CA GLY A 232 -9.05 4.90 -13.28
C GLY A 232 -7.95 3.85 -13.32
N MET A 233 -7.03 3.99 -14.26
CA MET A 233 -5.86 3.13 -14.42
C MET A 233 -4.64 3.96 -14.87
N SER A 234 -3.45 3.50 -14.51
CA SER A 234 -2.19 4.02 -15.03
C SER A 234 -2.09 3.77 -16.55
N VAL A 235 -1.11 4.41 -17.21
CA VAL A 235 -0.89 4.30 -18.67
C VAL A 235 -0.69 2.84 -19.13
N ILE A 236 -0.26 1.98 -18.21
CA ILE A 236 0.04 0.56 -18.40
C ILE A 236 -1.09 -0.37 -17.94
N GLY A 237 -2.22 0.16 -17.44
CA GLY A 237 -3.38 -0.63 -17.03
C GLY A 237 -3.40 -1.11 -15.57
N ASN A 238 -2.45 -0.69 -14.73
CA ASN A 238 -2.45 -1.00 -13.29
C ASN A 238 -3.27 0.03 -12.49
N HIS A 239 -3.77 -0.38 -11.32
CA HIS A 239 -4.47 0.48 -10.35
C HIS A 239 -4.14 0.06 -8.89
N GLY A 240 -4.90 0.53 -7.90
CA GLY A 240 -4.73 0.21 -6.47
C GLY A 240 -3.98 1.28 -5.64
N ASP A 241 -3.46 2.33 -6.28
CA ASP A 241 -2.74 3.43 -5.62
C ASP A 241 -3.41 4.81 -5.80
N GLY A 242 -2.73 5.86 -5.32
CA GLY A 242 -3.20 7.24 -5.31
C GLY A 242 -2.77 8.10 -6.50
N ASP A 243 -2.29 7.50 -7.59
CA ASP A 243 -1.95 8.24 -8.80
C ASP A 243 -3.19 9.01 -9.32
N PRO A 244 -3.04 10.27 -9.79
CA PRO A 244 -4.14 11.02 -10.41
C PRO A 244 -4.87 10.26 -11.51
N ASP A 245 -4.18 9.45 -12.30
CA ASP A 245 -4.77 8.65 -13.37
C ASP A 245 -5.66 7.53 -12.81
N ASN A 246 -5.30 6.98 -11.65
CA ASN A 246 -6.09 5.99 -10.93
C ASN A 246 -7.26 6.63 -10.18
N THR A 247 -7.15 7.91 -9.82
CA THR A 247 -8.10 8.59 -8.93
C THR A 247 -9.11 9.52 -9.60
N ARG A 248 -8.95 9.80 -10.90
CA ARG A 248 -9.81 10.71 -11.68
C ARG A 248 -10.62 9.96 -12.73
N THR A 249 -11.88 9.73 -12.40
CA THR A 249 -12.85 9.06 -13.28
C THR A 249 -13.78 10.08 -13.94
N PRO A 250 -14.33 9.80 -15.14
CA PRO A 250 -15.33 10.67 -15.73
C PRO A 250 -16.64 10.61 -14.93
N ILE A 251 -17.43 11.68 -14.98
CA ILE A 251 -18.83 11.67 -14.56
C ILE A 251 -19.65 12.48 -15.56
N ILE A 252 -20.67 11.85 -16.15
CA ILE A 252 -21.59 12.47 -17.10
C ILE A 252 -23.01 12.10 -16.68
N ALA A 253 -23.89 13.08 -16.53
CA ALA A 253 -25.30 12.82 -16.29
C ALA A 253 -26.17 13.57 -17.31
N TRP A 254 -27.29 12.95 -17.69
CA TRP A 254 -28.26 13.52 -18.64
C TRP A 254 -29.64 12.89 -18.49
N GLY A 255 -30.65 13.47 -19.15
CA GLY A 255 -32.04 13.00 -19.09
C GLY A 255 -32.88 13.78 -18.07
N ALA A 256 -33.89 13.13 -17.50
CA ALA A 256 -34.84 13.73 -16.57
C ALA A 256 -34.12 14.37 -15.37
N GLY A 257 -34.57 15.55 -14.92
CA GLY A 257 -34.04 16.21 -13.73
C GLY A 257 -32.59 16.74 -13.81
N ILE A 258 -31.86 16.46 -14.90
CA ILE A 258 -30.48 16.92 -15.11
C ILE A 258 -30.47 18.20 -15.94
N ARG A 259 -29.58 19.14 -15.58
CA ARG A 259 -29.38 20.34 -16.40
C ARG A 259 -28.61 20.02 -17.68
N GLY A 260 -28.82 20.84 -18.70
CA GLY A 260 -27.95 20.86 -19.88
C GLY A 260 -26.60 21.55 -19.62
N PRO A 261 -25.79 21.71 -20.67
CA PRO A 261 -24.50 22.39 -20.58
C PRO A 261 -24.64 23.86 -20.21
N THR A 262 -23.70 24.36 -19.40
CA THR A 262 -23.63 25.76 -18.95
C THR A 262 -22.28 26.34 -19.33
N LEU A 263 -22.21 27.60 -19.76
CA LEU A 263 -20.94 28.24 -20.13
C LEU A 263 -20.01 28.40 -18.91
N ASP A 264 -18.72 28.14 -19.11
CA ASP A 264 -17.70 28.39 -18.10
C ASP A 264 -17.57 29.89 -17.79
N GLY A 265 -17.31 30.24 -16.53
CA GLY A 265 -17.14 31.63 -16.10
C GLY A 265 -18.43 32.43 -15.80
N ASN A 266 -19.63 31.85 -15.95
CA ASN A 266 -20.90 32.56 -15.72
C ASN A 266 -21.53 32.36 -14.32
N PHE A 267 -20.76 32.02 -13.27
CA PHE A 267 -21.31 31.54 -11.98
C PHE A 267 -21.08 32.42 -10.72
N GLY A 268 -20.93 33.75 -10.85
CA GLY A 268 -20.85 34.68 -9.71
C GLY A 268 -19.63 35.58 -9.72
N SER A 269 -19.44 36.39 -8.66
CA SER A 269 -18.52 37.55 -8.65
C SER A 269 -17.01 37.25 -8.65
N ASP A 270 -16.61 35.98 -8.54
CA ASP A 270 -15.20 35.55 -8.48
C ASP A 270 -14.91 34.41 -9.49
N SER A 271 -15.30 34.57 -10.76
CA SER A 271 -15.28 33.46 -11.73
C SER A 271 -13.89 33.21 -12.36
N ASN A 272 -13.05 32.45 -11.66
CA ASN A 272 -12.01 31.66 -12.32
C ASN A 272 -12.65 30.56 -13.17
N SER A 273 -11.99 30.17 -14.27
CA SER A 273 -12.40 29.02 -15.08
C SER A 273 -12.53 27.76 -14.22
N THR A 274 -13.55 26.94 -14.47
CA THR A 274 -13.69 25.60 -13.86
C THR A 274 -12.69 24.59 -14.41
N HIS A 275 -11.94 24.97 -15.45
CA HIS A 275 -10.90 24.17 -16.06
C HIS A 275 -9.50 24.55 -15.55
N ASP A 276 -8.67 23.53 -15.47
CA ASP A 276 -7.26 23.57 -15.08
C ASP A 276 -6.38 23.02 -16.20
N SER A 277 -5.06 22.89 -15.95
CA SER A 277 -4.11 22.33 -16.90
C SER A 277 -4.36 20.85 -17.24
N TYR A 278 -5.19 20.14 -16.47
CA TYR A 278 -5.56 18.75 -16.74
C TYR A 278 -6.60 18.66 -17.87
N SER A 279 -7.48 19.66 -18.00
CA SER A 279 -8.55 19.68 -19.00
C SER A 279 -8.32 20.67 -20.14
N ASN A 280 -7.68 21.81 -19.89
CA ASN A 280 -7.39 22.82 -20.89
C ASN A 280 -5.91 22.75 -21.33
N PRO A 281 -5.59 22.64 -22.64
CA PRO A 281 -6.47 22.58 -23.81
C PRO A 281 -6.86 21.16 -24.26
N ALA A 282 -6.40 20.13 -23.56
CA ALA A 282 -6.48 18.72 -23.99
C ALA A 282 -7.90 18.27 -24.36
N TRP A 283 -8.92 18.75 -23.64
CA TRP A 283 -10.32 18.36 -23.88
C TRP A 283 -10.98 19.12 -25.03
N GLY A 284 -10.31 20.11 -25.62
CA GLY A 284 -10.80 20.91 -26.73
C GLY A 284 -11.92 21.90 -26.36
N SER A 285 -12.09 22.93 -27.18
CA SER A 285 -13.02 24.05 -26.94
C SER A 285 -14.48 23.64 -26.82
N ALA A 286 -14.88 22.49 -27.36
CA ALA A 286 -16.23 21.95 -27.23
C ALA A 286 -16.62 21.70 -25.77
N LEU A 287 -15.68 21.21 -24.95
CA LEU A 287 -15.88 20.99 -23.53
C LEU A 287 -15.33 22.13 -22.68
N THR A 288 -14.15 22.69 -23.01
CA THR A 288 -13.51 23.70 -22.14
C THR A 288 -14.21 25.06 -22.11
N LYS A 289 -15.18 25.32 -23.00
CA LYS A 289 -16.07 26.49 -22.93
C LYS A 289 -17.27 26.28 -21.98
N LEU A 290 -17.48 25.04 -21.53
CA LEU A 290 -18.59 24.62 -20.69
C LEU A 290 -18.08 24.42 -19.27
N ALA A 291 -18.95 24.54 -18.28
CA ALA A 291 -18.59 24.39 -16.89
C ALA A 291 -18.37 22.93 -16.52
N ARG A 292 -17.15 22.62 -16.04
CA ARG A 292 -16.80 21.35 -15.42
C ARG A 292 -17.26 21.33 -13.95
N VAL A 293 -17.94 20.26 -13.52
CA VAL A 293 -18.38 20.09 -12.13
C VAL A 293 -17.78 18.83 -11.53
N ASP A 294 -16.72 18.98 -10.74
CA ASP A 294 -16.06 17.85 -10.10
C ASP A 294 -16.79 17.43 -8.82
N ILE A 295 -16.80 16.13 -8.54
CA ILE A 295 -17.49 15.51 -7.40
C ILE A 295 -16.59 14.51 -6.68
N GLN A 296 -16.93 14.19 -5.43
CA GLN A 296 -16.40 13.01 -4.76
C GLN A 296 -17.27 11.80 -5.10
N GLN A 297 -16.71 10.59 -5.20
CA GLN A 297 -17.51 9.41 -5.56
C GLN A 297 -18.75 9.17 -4.68
N ALA A 298 -18.66 9.47 -3.37
CA ALA A 298 -19.79 9.36 -2.46
C ALA A 298 -20.98 10.28 -2.82
N ASP A 299 -20.72 11.37 -3.53
CA ASP A 299 -21.73 12.35 -3.94
C ASP A 299 -22.71 11.77 -4.98
N VAL A 300 -22.29 10.73 -5.73
CA VAL A 300 -23.15 10.06 -6.71
C VAL A 300 -24.38 9.44 -6.03
N ALA A 301 -24.21 8.83 -4.86
CA ALA A 301 -25.32 8.28 -4.09
C ALA A 301 -26.32 9.39 -3.66
N ALA A 302 -25.81 10.55 -3.26
CA ALA A 302 -26.64 11.70 -2.88
C ALA A 302 -27.37 12.29 -4.10
N LEU A 303 -26.70 12.36 -5.26
CA LEU A 303 -27.29 12.80 -6.53
C LEU A 303 -28.43 11.87 -6.96
N MET A 304 -28.22 10.54 -6.92
CA MET A 304 -29.26 9.56 -7.27
C MET A 304 -30.46 9.64 -6.31
N ALA A 305 -30.21 9.76 -5.00
CA ALA A 305 -31.29 9.91 -4.01
C ALA A 305 -32.12 11.18 -4.25
N ALA A 306 -31.45 12.29 -4.58
CA ALA A 306 -32.08 13.55 -4.94
C ALA A 306 -32.93 13.47 -6.22
N LEU A 307 -32.42 12.78 -7.25
CA LEU A 307 -33.12 12.58 -8.53
C LEU A 307 -34.39 11.72 -8.38
N LEU A 308 -34.33 10.68 -7.55
CA LEU A 308 -35.47 9.78 -7.30
C LEU A 308 -36.42 10.31 -6.22
N GLY A 309 -36.03 11.33 -5.46
CA GLY A 309 -36.81 11.84 -4.33
C GLY A 309 -37.01 10.79 -3.23
N GLN A 310 -36.02 9.92 -3.01
CA GLN A 310 -36.09 8.80 -2.08
C GLN A 310 -35.25 9.04 -0.81
N ASP A 311 -35.49 8.23 0.23
CA ASP A 311 -34.71 8.27 1.47
C ASP A 311 -33.20 8.12 1.19
N TRP A 312 -32.38 8.85 1.94
CA TRP A 312 -30.92 8.78 1.78
C TRP A 312 -30.37 7.50 2.39
N PRO A 313 -29.32 6.89 1.79
CA PRO A 313 -28.60 5.81 2.43
C PRO A 313 -28.09 6.24 3.81
N MET A 314 -28.36 5.45 4.85
CA MET A 314 -28.12 5.87 6.24
C MET A 314 -26.67 6.29 6.56
N ASN A 315 -25.70 5.75 5.82
CA ASN A 315 -24.28 6.00 6.05
C ASN A 315 -23.67 6.96 5.00
N SER A 316 -24.51 7.58 4.15
CA SER A 316 -24.04 8.44 3.07
C SER A 316 -23.45 9.76 3.58
N VAL A 317 -22.18 9.98 3.31
CA VAL A 317 -21.48 11.28 3.49
C VAL A 317 -21.48 12.11 2.21
N GLY A 318 -22.18 11.65 1.17
CA GLY A 318 -22.27 12.33 -0.12
C GLY A 318 -23.00 13.66 -0.03
N VAL A 319 -22.51 14.64 -0.78
CA VAL A 319 -23.08 15.98 -0.88
C VAL A 319 -23.65 16.15 -2.29
N VAL A 320 -24.91 16.60 -2.38
CA VAL A 320 -25.51 16.91 -3.69
C VAL A 320 -24.68 18.01 -4.36
N PRO A 321 -24.17 17.84 -5.59
CA PRO A 321 -23.33 18.86 -6.21
C PRO A 321 -24.12 20.12 -6.58
N GLY A 322 -23.54 21.30 -6.36
CA GLY A 322 -24.14 22.60 -6.74
C GLY A 322 -25.22 23.15 -5.80
N LEU A 323 -25.23 22.76 -4.51
CA LEU A 323 -26.23 23.27 -3.56
C LEU A 323 -26.25 24.79 -3.39
N VAL A 324 -25.14 25.50 -3.57
CA VAL A 324 -25.08 26.96 -3.31
C VAL A 324 -24.45 27.71 -4.48
N ASN A 325 -23.20 27.35 -4.82
CA ASN A 325 -22.41 27.98 -5.88
C ASN A 325 -22.07 26.95 -6.95
N GLY A 326 -22.02 27.40 -8.20
CA GLY A 326 -21.73 26.56 -9.37
C GLY A 326 -22.98 25.85 -9.92
N PRO A 327 -22.88 25.31 -11.14
CA PRO A 327 -24.05 24.83 -11.88
C PRO A 327 -24.57 23.46 -11.42
N GLY A 328 -23.82 22.69 -10.62
CA GLY A 328 -24.25 21.38 -10.13
C GLY A 328 -24.57 20.38 -11.24
N TYR A 329 -25.49 19.45 -10.98
CA TYR A 329 -26.03 18.52 -12.00
C TYR A 329 -27.56 18.60 -12.11
N LEU A 330 -28.26 19.02 -11.06
CA LEU A 330 -29.72 19.10 -11.06
C LEU A 330 -30.23 20.31 -11.84
N LYS A 331 -31.37 20.13 -12.51
CA LYS A 331 -32.06 21.18 -13.26
C LYS A 331 -32.85 22.07 -12.31
N GLU A 332 -32.67 23.39 -12.42
CA GLU A 332 -33.38 24.39 -11.57
C GLU A 332 -34.27 25.35 -12.38
N ASP A 333 -34.55 25.06 -13.65
CA ASP A 333 -35.11 26.04 -14.59
C ASP A 333 -36.62 26.30 -14.46
N ASP A 334 -37.31 25.58 -13.58
CA ASP A 334 -38.73 25.78 -13.30
C ASP A 334 -38.97 26.71 -12.09
N ARG A 335 -40.21 27.19 -11.92
CA ARG A 335 -40.59 28.09 -10.81
C ARG A 335 -40.42 27.46 -9.41
N ARG A 336 -40.29 26.14 -9.31
CA ARG A 336 -40.13 25.39 -8.05
C ARG A 336 -38.70 24.89 -7.83
N GLY A 337 -37.80 25.02 -8.81
CA GLY A 337 -36.41 24.59 -8.74
C GLY A 337 -35.67 25.13 -7.51
N PRO A 338 -35.74 26.43 -7.20
CA PRO A 338 -35.12 26.98 -6.00
C PRO A 338 -35.65 26.39 -4.69
N GLU A 339 -36.97 26.18 -4.59
CA GLU A 339 -37.60 25.52 -3.43
C GLU A 339 -37.14 24.07 -3.31
N GLN A 340 -37.16 23.33 -4.42
CA GLN A 340 -36.73 21.94 -4.46
C GLN A 340 -35.29 21.82 -3.99
N MET A 341 -34.37 22.59 -4.56
CA MET A 341 -32.96 22.57 -4.15
C MET A 341 -32.74 22.95 -2.69
N ALA A 342 -33.50 23.90 -2.16
CA ALA A 342 -33.45 24.21 -0.73
C ALA A 342 -33.88 23.02 0.14
N ARG A 343 -34.91 22.28 -0.28
CA ARG A 343 -35.35 21.07 0.42
C ARG A 343 -34.30 19.96 0.33
N ILE A 344 -33.70 19.69 -0.84
CA ILE A 344 -32.66 18.65 -0.93
C ILE A 344 -31.45 19.03 -0.08
N ALA A 345 -31.07 20.32 -0.05
CA ALA A 345 -29.97 20.80 0.79
C ALA A 345 -30.22 20.50 2.28
N VAL A 346 -31.42 20.80 2.78
CA VAL A 346 -31.78 20.58 4.18
C VAL A 346 -31.86 19.10 4.52
N VAL A 347 -32.35 18.25 3.62
CA VAL A 347 -32.38 16.81 3.88
C VAL A 347 -30.98 16.21 3.81
N ASN A 348 -30.14 16.64 2.88
CA ASN A 348 -28.74 16.23 2.80
C ASN A 348 -27.98 16.62 4.08
N ALA A 349 -28.20 17.85 4.59
CA ALA A 349 -27.64 18.31 5.86
C ALA A 349 -28.10 17.45 7.04
N ARG A 350 -29.39 17.13 7.11
CA ARG A 350 -29.95 16.22 8.12
C ARG A 350 -29.34 14.82 8.04
N ALA A 351 -29.21 14.28 6.83
CA ALA A 351 -28.66 12.95 6.57
C ALA A 351 -27.26 12.79 7.16
N ILE A 352 -26.37 13.74 6.85
CA ILE A 352 -24.99 13.73 7.32
C ILE A 352 -24.94 14.02 8.83
N LEU A 353 -25.78 14.93 9.34
CA LEU A 353 -25.80 15.32 10.77
C LEU A 353 -26.19 14.18 11.70
N GLU A 354 -27.13 13.32 11.31
CA GLU A 354 -27.49 12.16 12.15
C GLU A 354 -26.32 11.19 12.33
N GLN A 355 -25.47 11.02 11.31
CA GLN A 355 -24.26 10.22 11.48
C GLN A 355 -23.32 10.84 12.52
N TYR A 356 -23.15 12.16 12.49
CA TYR A 356 -22.37 12.86 13.51
C TYR A 356 -22.99 12.66 14.89
N ARG A 357 -24.31 12.84 15.05
CA ARG A 357 -25.03 12.68 16.33
C ARG A 357 -24.82 11.29 16.92
N VAL A 358 -24.96 10.24 16.12
CA VAL A 358 -24.73 8.86 16.57
C VAL A 358 -23.28 8.66 17.01
N LYS A 359 -22.30 9.07 16.20
CA LYS A 359 -20.87 8.93 16.55
C LYS A 359 -20.48 9.76 17.76
N HIS A 360 -21.03 10.97 17.87
CA HIS A 360 -20.87 11.86 19.01
C HIS A 360 -21.39 11.19 20.28
N ALA A 361 -22.61 10.67 20.28
CA ALA A 361 -23.21 10.04 21.45
C ALA A 361 -22.40 8.81 21.91
N VAL A 362 -21.99 7.96 20.97
CA VAL A 362 -21.12 6.81 21.26
C VAL A 362 -19.81 7.27 21.90
N LYS A 363 -19.13 8.27 21.33
CA LYS A 363 -17.86 8.77 21.85
C LYS A 363 -18.00 9.45 23.20
N ALA A 364 -19.05 10.26 23.39
CA ALA A 364 -19.34 10.97 24.62
C ALA A 364 -19.64 10.02 25.79
N SER A 365 -20.37 8.93 25.52
CA SER A 365 -20.79 7.96 26.55
C SER A 365 -19.64 7.13 27.13
N HIS A 366 -18.52 7.01 26.42
CA HIS A 366 -17.43 6.11 26.80
C HIS A 366 -16.10 6.85 27.05
N HIS A 367 -15.95 8.13 26.71
CA HIS A 367 -14.66 8.82 26.85
C HIS A 367 -14.55 9.69 28.12
N LEU A 368 -13.59 9.39 29.01
CA LEU A 368 -13.41 10.01 30.35
C LEU A 368 -13.32 11.55 30.37
N ARG A 369 -12.91 12.18 29.27
CA ARG A 369 -12.90 13.64 29.09
C ARG A 369 -13.29 14.00 27.67
N TYR A 370 -14.47 13.57 27.26
CA TYR A 370 -14.96 13.91 25.93
C TYR A 370 -15.09 15.43 25.77
N LYS A 371 -14.55 15.91 24.65
CA LYS A 371 -14.74 17.27 24.14
C LYS A 371 -15.49 17.16 22.81
N PRO A 372 -16.65 17.81 22.67
CA PRO A 372 -17.37 17.83 21.40
C PRO A 372 -16.63 18.67 20.35
N PHE A 373 -16.99 18.47 19.09
CA PHE A 373 -16.53 19.35 18.03
C PHE A 373 -17.11 20.76 18.27
N PRO A 374 -16.30 21.84 18.34
CA PRO A 374 -16.78 23.14 18.79
C PRO A 374 -17.98 23.69 18.04
N LEU A 375 -18.00 23.56 16.69
CA LEU A 375 -19.08 24.10 15.85
C LEU A 375 -20.37 23.29 15.91
N LEU A 376 -20.33 22.08 16.47
CA LEU A 376 -21.50 21.21 16.67
C LEU A 376 -21.64 20.82 18.16
N ALA A 377 -21.17 21.69 19.05
CA ALA A 377 -21.31 21.44 20.48
C ALA A 377 -22.80 21.37 20.86
N PRO A 378 -23.19 20.41 21.72
CA PRO A 378 -24.57 20.34 22.22
C PRO A 378 -25.00 21.67 22.85
N ALA A 379 -26.15 22.19 22.42
CA ALA A 379 -26.67 23.46 22.92
C ALA A 379 -27.47 23.27 24.22
N ALA A 380 -27.80 24.39 24.89
CA ALA A 380 -28.60 24.41 26.12
C ALA A 380 -28.09 23.44 27.21
N GLY A 381 -26.76 23.43 27.44
CA GLY A 381 -26.14 22.56 28.45
C GLY A 381 -26.25 21.06 28.15
N GLY A 382 -26.45 20.68 26.88
CA GLY A 382 -26.62 19.28 26.45
C GLY A 382 -28.06 18.82 26.32
N ALA A 383 -29.05 19.67 26.60
CA ALA A 383 -30.47 19.33 26.42
C ALA A 383 -30.85 19.19 24.93
N LEU A 384 -30.12 19.87 24.04
CA LEU A 384 -30.32 19.78 22.59
C LEU A 384 -29.17 19.02 21.94
N GLN A 385 -29.52 18.09 21.05
CA GLN A 385 -28.56 17.33 20.25
C GLN A 385 -27.73 18.28 19.34
N PRO A 386 -26.48 17.91 18.98
CA PRO A 386 -25.66 18.65 18.02
C PRO A 386 -26.43 19.07 16.76
N GLY A 387 -26.32 20.33 16.32
CA GLY A 387 -26.98 20.80 15.09
C GLY A 387 -28.50 21.00 15.16
N ALA A 388 -29.13 20.88 16.35
CA ALA A 388 -30.58 20.98 16.50
C ALA A 388 -31.14 22.38 16.28
N LEU A 389 -30.39 23.42 16.67
CA LEU A 389 -30.80 24.82 16.48
C LEU A 389 -30.72 25.20 15.00
N GLU A 390 -29.65 24.75 14.35
CA GLU A 390 -29.35 24.94 12.93
C GLU A 390 -30.44 24.28 12.07
N LEU A 391 -30.83 23.03 12.35
CA LEU A 391 -31.95 22.38 11.66
C LEU A 391 -33.27 23.11 11.86
N ARG A 392 -33.57 23.58 13.07
CA ARG A 392 -34.80 24.34 13.36
C ARG A 392 -34.82 25.67 12.60
N GLU A 393 -33.67 26.32 12.49
CA GLU A 393 -33.53 27.54 11.70
C GLU A 393 -33.77 27.27 10.21
N LEU A 394 -33.21 26.19 9.67
CA LEU A 394 -33.46 25.76 8.29
C LEU A 394 -34.94 25.47 8.02
N GLU A 395 -35.62 24.76 8.92
CA GLU A 395 -37.07 24.52 8.79
C GLU A 395 -37.88 25.82 8.80
N ARG A 396 -37.48 26.80 9.62
CA ARG A 396 -38.09 28.13 9.63
C ARG A 396 -37.87 28.87 8.30
N MET A 397 -36.66 28.80 7.74
CA MET A 397 -36.35 29.43 6.44
C MET A 397 -37.15 28.79 5.31
N LEU A 398 -37.27 27.46 5.30
CA LEU A 398 -38.11 26.74 4.34
C LEU A 398 -39.58 27.14 4.47
N ALA A 399 -40.10 27.27 5.69
CA ALA A 399 -41.49 27.71 5.92
C ALA A 399 -41.72 29.16 5.48
N ALA A 400 -40.69 30.01 5.58
CA ALA A 400 -40.73 31.42 5.17
C ALA A 400 -40.53 31.64 3.67
N GLY A 401 -40.18 30.60 2.90
CA GLY A 401 -39.86 30.73 1.48
C GLY A 401 -38.49 31.31 1.17
N ASP A 402 -37.59 31.39 2.16
CA ASP A 402 -36.22 31.88 1.97
C ASP A 402 -35.30 30.76 1.48
N TRP A 403 -35.49 30.37 0.23
CA TRP A 403 -34.78 29.25 -0.40
C TRP A 403 -33.27 29.48 -0.48
N LYS A 404 -32.86 30.71 -0.79
CA LYS A 404 -31.45 31.06 -0.98
C LYS A 404 -30.68 30.94 0.33
N THR A 405 -31.18 31.54 1.40
CA THR A 405 -30.50 31.48 2.71
C THR A 405 -30.55 30.07 3.28
N ALA A 406 -31.67 29.35 3.10
CA ALA A 406 -31.78 27.95 3.53
C ALA A 406 -30.71 27.06 2.87
N ARG A 407 -30.49 27.18 1.56
CA ARG A 407 -29.42 26.45 0.85
C ARG A 407 -28.04 26.75 1.41
N LEU A 408 -27.75 28.03 1.63
CA LEU A 408 -26.45 28.50 2.11
C LEU A 408 -26.16 27.96 3.52
N LYS A 409 -27.13 28.07 4.44
CA LYS A 409 -27.03 27.54 5.80
C LYS A 409 -27.02 26.02 5.87
N ALA A 410 -27.74 25.35 4.96
CA ALA A 410 -27.70 23.89 4.89
C ALA A 410 -26.32 23.39 4.45
N LYS A 411 -25.70 24.05 3.46
CA LYS A 411 -24.33 23.74 3.05
C LYS A 411 -23.31 24.00 4.15
N GLU A 412 -23.44 25.11 4.88
CA GLU A 412 -22.59 25.40 6.03
C GLU A 412 -22.70 24.30 7.11
N LEU A 413 -23.92 23.83 7.41
CA LEU A 413 -24.14 22.72 8.33
C LEU A 413 -23.54 21.40 7.82
N ILE A 414 -23.64 21.11 6.51
CA ILE A 414 -22.99 19.95 5.88
C ILE A 414 -21.48 20.01 6.12
N ASP A 415 -20.84 21.15 5.84
CA ASP A 415 -19.39 21.31 5.97
C ASP A 415 -18.92 21.12 7.41
N PHE A 416 -19.57 21.78 8.38
CA PHE A 416 -19.27 21.59 9.80
C PHE A 416 -19.47 20.15 10.26
N THR A 417 -20.45 19.46 9.69
CA THR A 417 -20.73 18.06 10.04
C THR A 417 -19.69 17.12 9.47
N LEU A 418 -19.25 17.30 8.23
CA LEU A 418 -18.18 16.51 7.64
C LEU A 418 -16.85 16.71 8.39
N ASP A 419 -16.52 17.95 8.75
CA ASP A 419 -15.37 18.26 9.61
C ASP A 419 -15.51 17.62 11.00
N GLY A 420 -16.70 17.68 11.59
CA GLY A 420 -17.03 17.03 12.85
C GLY A 420 -16.86 15.50 12.79
N LEU A 421 -17.29 14.86 11.70
CA LEU A 421 -17.09 13.43 11.47
C LEU A 421 -15.61 13.10 11.37
N GLY A 422 -14.83 13.91 10.65
CA GLY A 422 -13.37 13.78 10.56
C GLY A 422 -12.67 13.96 11.92
N TYR A 423 -13.15 14.89 12.75
CA TYR A 423 -12.70 15.09 14.12
C TYR A 423 -12.93 13.84 14.99
N LEU A 424 -14.13 13.25 14.93
CA LEU A 424 -14.46 12.04 15.69
C LEU A 424 -13.69 10.81 15.21
N GLN A 425 -13.45 10.69 13.90
CA GLN A 425 -12.63 9.62 13.33
C GLN A 425 -11.17 9.68 13.81
N ARG A 426 -10.61 10.89 13.92
CA ARG A 426 -9.21 11.10 14.34
C ARG A 426 -9.06 11.43 15.83
N TYR A 427 -10.12 11.23 16.63
CA TYR A 427 -10.17 11.70 18.02
C TYR A 427 -9.02 11.19 18.89
N ASP A 428 -8.69 9.90 18.74
CA ASP A 428 -7.66 9.24 19.56
C ASP A 428 -6.25 9.35 18.94
N ARG A 429 -6.11 10.01 17.77
CA ARG A 429 -4.88 10.03 16.98
C ARG A 429 -3.66 10.46 17.79
N TYR A 430 -3.78 11.51 18.60
CA TYR A 430 -2.64 12.03 19.38
C TYR A 430 -2.24 11.11 20.53
N VAL A 431 -3.23 10.53 21.23
CA VAL A 431 -2.97 9.57 22.31
C VAL A 431 -2.29 8.32 21.74
N LEU A 432 -2.84 7.79 20.65
CA LEU A 432 -2.29 6.61 20.01
C LEU A 432 -0.88 6.88 19.44
N ARG A 433 -0.67 8.03 18.78
CA ARG A 433 0.66 8.46 18.33
C ARG A 433 1.65 8.51 19.47
N PHE A 434 1.28 9.13 20.60
CA PHE A 434 2.16 9.18 21.78
C PHE A 434 2.52 7.78 22.29
N ILE A 435 1.54 6.90 22.48
CA ILE A 435 1.77 5.53 22.98
C ILE A 435 2.68 4.74 22.05
N VAL A 436 2.39 4.77 20.75
CA VAL A 436 3.16 4.04 19.73
C VAL A 436 4.58 4.60 19.62
N THR A 437 4.75 5.92 19.57
CA THR A 437 6.08 6.56 19.57
C THR A 437 6.86 6.22 20.83
N ALA A 438 6.24 6.27 22.02
CA ALA A 438 6.88 5.87 23.27
C ALA A 438 7.28 4.38 23.26
N GLY A 439 6.46 3.52 22.66
CA GLY A 439 6.76 2.11 22.47
C GLY A 439 8.00 1.88 21.60
N TYR A 440 8.09 2.56 20.45
CA TYR A 440 9.25 2.50 19.56
C TYR A 440 10.51 3.08 20.20
N VAL A 441 10.43 4.24 20.86
CA VAL A 441 11.57 4.80 21.60
C VAL A 441 12.02 3.86 22.72
N GLY A 442 11.07 3.26 23.45
CA GLY A 442 11.37 2.23 24.44
C GLY A 442 12.09 1.03 23.84
N TRP A 443 11.62 0.51 22.70
CA TRP A 443 12.28 -0.59 22.01
C TRP A 443 13.70 -0.25 21.55
N MET A 444 13.92 0.94 20.98
CA MET A 444 15.24 1.41 20.55
C MET A 444 16.21 1.43 21.74
N MET A 445 15.80 2.04 22.85
CA MET A 445 16.61 2.13 24.06
C MET A 445 16.88 0.75 24.67
N PHE A 446 15.87 -0.10 24.77
CA PHE A 446 16.00 -1.46 25.29
C PHE A 446 16.97 -2.30 24.41
N SER A 447 16.83 -2.21 23.10
CA SER A 447 17.72 -2.90 22.15
C SER A 447 19.16 -2.41 22.26
N ALA A 448 19.36 -1.09 22.38
CA ALA A 448 20.68 -0.50 22.56
C ALA A 448 21.34 -0.96 23.88
N LEU A 449 20.60 -0.96 24.98
CA LEU A 449 21.05 -1.48 26.28
C LEU A 449 21.45 -2.96 26.19
N HIS A 450 20.61 -3.79 25.56
CA HIS A 450 20.89 -5.20 25.38
C HIS A 450 22.15 -5.46 24.54
N VAL A 451 22.36 -4.67 23.47
CA VAL A 451 23.56 -4.73 22.64
C VAL A 451 24.80 -4.35 23.44
N LEU A 452 24.73 -3.26 24.21
CA LEU A 452 25.83 -2.76 25.03
C LEU A 452 26.23 -3.79 26.09
N HIS A 453 25.25 -4.34 26.82
CA HIS A 453 25.46 -5.36 27.85
C HIS A 453 26.04 -6.68 27.27
N THR A 454 25.54 -7.15 26.12
CA THR A 454 25.90 -8.48 25.60
C THR A 454 27.20 -8.48 24.78
N HIS A 455 27.52 -7.37 24.10
CA HIS A 455 28.53 -7.37 23.05
C HIS A 455 29.63 -6.30 23.19
N VAL A 456 29.50 -5.35 24.13
CA VAL A 456 30.49 -4.29 24.34
C VAL A 456 31.15 -4.44 25.72
N VAL A 457 30.37 -4.67 26.77
CA VAL A 457 30.92 -4.89 28.12
C VAL A 457 31.71 -6.22 28.17
N PRO A 458 32.95 -6.23 28.69
CA PRO A 458 33.76 -7.45 28.79
C PRO A 458 33.05 -8.55 29.60
N SER A 459 32.92 -9.74 29.02
CA SER A 459 32.31 -10.90 29.65
C SER A 459 33.21 -11.44 30.78
N HIS A 460 33.15 -10.81 31.94
CA HIS A 460 33.51 -11.44 33.20
C HIS A 460 32.23 -11.89 33.89
N PRO A 461 32.26 -12.97 34.70
CA PRO A 461 31.10 -13.40 35.46
C PRO A 461 30.75 -12.26 36.41
N VAL A 462 29.82 -11.41 35.99
CA VAL A 462 29.04 -10.59 36.91
C VAL A 462 28.42 -11.63 37.82
N GLU A 463 28.84 -11.65 39.10
CA GLU A 463 28.06 -12.31 40.14
C GLU A 463 26.62 -11.91 39.85
N LYS A 464 25.77 -12.90 39.54
CA LYS A 464 24.34 -12.67 39.31
C LYS A 464 23.92 -11.70 40.40
N ILE A 465 23.64 -10.45 40.05
CA ILE A 465 23.09 -9.48 40.99
C ILE A 465 21.90 -10.23 41.55
N ALA A 466 21.97 -10.56 42.84
CA ALA A 466 20.97 -11.39 43.46
C ALA A 466 19.64 -10.69 43.19
N HIS A 467 18.82 -11.26 42.30
CA HIS A 467 17.47 -10.78 42.14
C HIS A 467 16.87 -10.91 43.53
N SER A 468 16.63 -9.78 44.19
CA SER A 468 15.90 -9.80 45.45
C SER A 468 14.59 -10.51 45.15
N GLU A 469 14.29 -11.61 45.83
CA GLU A 469 13.08 -12.41 45.60
C GLU A 469 11.77 -11.66 45.95
N GLY A 470 11.84 -10.34 46.14
CA GLY A 470 10.72 -9.45 46.40
C GLY A 470 10.34 -8.59 45.19
N THR A 471 9.06 -8.20 45.15
CA THR A 471 8.49 -7.26 44.18
C THR A 471 9.20 -5.91 44.26
N SER A 472 9.83 -5.46 43.17
CA SER A 472 10.44 -4.13 43.09
C SER A 472 9.38 -3.02 43.09
N ILE A 473 9.73 -1.81 43.54
CA ILE A 473 8.87 -0.63 43.39
C ILE A 473 8.49 -0.40 41.93
N LEU A 474 9.40 -0.72 40.99
CA LEU A 474 9.12 -0.65 39.55
C LEU A 474 8.07 -1.67 39.10
N ASP A 475 8.04 -2.86 39.70
CA ASP A 475 7.00 -3.87 39.42
C ASP A 475 5.62 -3.37 39.84
N VAL A 476 5.54 -2.79 41.04
CA VAL A 476 4.30 -2.20 41.54
C VAL A 476 3.84 -1.06 40.63
N LEU A 477 4.75 -0.15 40.25
CA LEU A 477 4.43 0.95 39.35
C LEU A 477 3.99 0.48 37.96
N SER A 478 4.63 -0.54 37.39
CA SER A 478 4.21 -1.13 36.11
C SER A 478 2.84 -1.79 36.21
N ILE A 479 2.57 -2.57 37.26
CA ILE A 479 1.26 -3.21 37.48
C ILE A 479 0.16 -2.15 37.63
N VAL A 480 0.40 -1.09 38.41
CA VAL A 480 -0.53 0.03 38.55
C VAL A 480 -0.77 0.72 37.20
N THR A 481 0.29 0.99 36.43
CA THR A 481 0.18 1.65 35.12
C THR A 481 -0.61 0.79 34.13
N VAL A 482 -0.33 -0.52 34.04
CA VAL A 482 -1.08 -1.46 33.20
C VAL A 482 -2.55 -1.50 33.63
N THR A 483 -2.81 -1.64 34.94
CA THR A 483 -4.18 -1.76 35.46
C THR A 483 -4.99 -0.49 35.20
N VAL A 484 -4.41 0.69 35.44
CA VAL A 484 -5.05 1.98 35.17
C VAL A 484 -5.30 2.17 33.67
N THR A 485 -4.29 1.91 32.83
CA THR A 485 -4.42 2.09 31.38
C THR A 485 -5.42 1.11 30.77
N ALA A 486 -5.38 -0.16 31.17
CA ALA A 486 -6.36 -1.18 30.77
C ALA A 486 -7.76 -0.81 31.27
N GLY A 487 -7.89 -0.30 32.49
CA GLY A 487 -9.17 0.20 33.02
C GLY A 487 -9.74 1.37 32.22
N ILE A 488 -8.89 2.32 31.82
CA ILE A 488 -9.27 3.44 30.94
C ILE A 488 -9.78 2.92 29.59
N PHE A 489 -9.03 2.03 28.93
CA PHE A 489 -9.43 1.46 27.65
C PHE A 489 -10.67 0.58 27.73
N ALA A 490 -10.86 -0.14 28.84
CA ALA A 490 -12.05 -0.96 29.07
C ALA A 490 -13.28 -0.08 29.22
N TYR A 491 -13.17 1.00 30.01
CA TYR A 491 -14.22 2.01 30.13
C TYR A 491 -14.54 2.68 28.79
N GLN A 492 -13.51 3.00 28.00
CA GLN A 492 -13.62 3.60 26.67
C GLN A 492 -14.08 2.65 25.57
N ARG A 493 -14.20 1.35 25.86
CA ARG A 493 -14.46 0.28 24.87
C ARG A 493 -13.48 0.34 23.69
N SER A 494 -12.22 0.67 23.98
CA SER A 494 -11.17 0.77 22.97
C SER A 494 -10.90 -0.59 22.31
N PRO A 495 -10.48 -0.63 21.04
CA PRO A 495 -10.08 -1.87 20.38
C PRO A 495 -8.94 -2.59 21.11
N LEU A 496 -8.87 -3.92 20.98
CA LEU A 496 -7.80 -4.74 21.61
C LEU A 496 -6.39 -4.26 21.24
N THR A 497 -6.22 -3.71 20.04
CA THR A 497 -4.93 -3.17 19.57
C THR A 497 -4.40 -2.05 20.47
N TYR A 498 -5.26 -1.26 21.13
CA TYR A 498 -4.82 -0.19 22.02
C TYR A 498 -4.12 -0.74 23.27
N TYR A 499 -4.62 -1.85 23.81
CA TYR A 499 -4.01 -2.55 24.95
C TYR A 499 -2.64 -3.10 24.56
N LEU A 500 -2.53 -3.69 23.37
CA LEU A 500 -1.26 -4.18 22.84
C LEU A 500 -0.26 -3.03 22.69
N TYR A 501 -0.67 -1.91 22.09
CA TYR A 501 0.20 -0.74 21.94
C TYR A 501 0.65 -0.15 23.27
N ALA A 502 -0.22 -0.10 24.29
CA ALA A 502 0.15 0.42 25.60
C ALA A 502 1.06 -0.53 26.41
N ALA A 503 0.97 -1.85 26.18
CA ALA A 503 1.82 -2.81 26.87
C ALA A 503 3.32 -2.59 26.54
N PHE A 504 3.64 -2.19 25.31
CA PHE A 504 5.02 -2.02 24.83
C PHE A 504 5.80 -0.96 25.61
N PRO A 505 5.39 0.32 25.67
CA PRO A 505 6.14 1.34 26.41
C PRO A 505 6.22 1.04 27.91
N ILE A 506 5.21 0.39 28.50
CA ILE A 506 5.25 0.03 29.94
C ILE A 506 6.30 -1.06 30.18
N TYR A 507 6.31 -2.11 29.34
CA TYR A 507 7.29 -3.18 29.43
C TYR A 507 8.71 -2.66 29.21
N PHE A 508 8.95 -1.91 28.12
CA PHE A 508 10.29 -1.39 27.83
C PHE A 508 10.75 -0.36 28.86
N GLY A 509 9.87 0.54 29.30
CA GLY A 509 10.20 1.51 30.34
C GLY A 509 10.68 0.84 31.62
N ARG A 510 9.99 -0.21 32.07
CA ARG A 510 10.42 -1.02 33.22
C ARG A 510 11.79 -1.66 32.99
N SER A 511 11.96 -2.36 31.86
CA SER A 511 13.20 -3.08 31.56
C SER A 511 14.40 -2.15 31.41
N ILE A 512 14.23 -0.98 30.77
CA ILE A 512 15.25 0.06 30.63
C ILE A 512 15.70 0.57 32.00
N LEU A 513 14.78 0.82 32.92
CA LEU A 513 15.15 1.35 34.25
C LEU A 513 15.91 0.32 35.08
N ILE A 514 15.57 -0.97 34.97
CA ILE A 514 16.26 -2.06 35.69
C ILE A 514 17.64 -2.32 35.07
N GLU A 515 17.70 -2.57 33.77
CA GLU A 515 18.94 -2.91 33.07
C GLU A 515 19.88 -1.72 32.91
N GLY A 516 19.33 -0.52 32.72
CA GLY A 516 20.08 0.71 32.56
C GLY A 516 20.82 1.12 33.82
N ASN A 517 20.23 0.95 35.01
CA ASN A 517 20.91 1.25 36.28
C ASN A 517 22.11 0.31 36.50
N ALA A 518 21.91 -1.00 36.30
CA ALA A 518 22.98 -1.98 36.40
C ALA A 518 24.11 -1.71 35.38
N LEU A 519 23.75 -1.28 34.17
CA LEU A 519 24.72 -0.97 33.14
C LEU A 519 25.49 0.33 33.42
N TYR A 520 24.82 1.36 33.95
CA TYR A 520 25.47 2.61 34.35
C TYR A 520 26.57 2.35 35.39
N GLU A 521 26.27 1.57 36.43
CA GLU A 521 27.25 1.17 37.46
C GLU A 521 28.45 0.43 36.85
N ILE A 522 28.21 -0.50 35.92
CA ILE A 522 29.29 -1.23 35.23
C ILE A 522 30.13 -0.30 34.35
N LEU A 523 29.50 0.63 33.63
CA LEU A 523 30.19 1.57 32.73
C LEU A 523 31.00 2.60 33.53
N GLU A 524 30.48 3.09 34.65
CA GLU A 524 31.17 4.03 35.54
C GLU A 524 32.41 3.39 36.17
N GLU A 525 32.30 2.15 36.67
CA GLU A 525 33.41 1.48 37.37
C GLU A 525 34.49 0.91 36.44
N ARG A 526 34.11 0.44 35.24
CA ARG A 526 34.97 -0.49 34.46
C ARG A 526 35.32 -0.02 33.06
N MET A 527 34.75 1.08 32.59
CA MET A 527 35.00 1.56 31.26
C MET A 527 36.16 2.56 31.24
N ASP A 528 37.20 2.25 30.48
CA ASP A 528 38.24 3.22 30.15
C ASP A 528 37.70 4.22 29.11
N TRP A 529 37.18 5.35 29.60
CA TRP A 529 36.62 6.44 28.81
C TRP A 529 37.59 6.99 27.76
N GLY A 530 38.90 6.70 27.85
CA GLY A 530 39.90 7.07 26.83
C GLY A 530 39.76 6.34 25.49
N THR A 531 38.97 5.26 25.42
CA THR A 531 38.74 4.46 24.20
C THR A 531 37.39 4.68 23.51
N PHE A 532 36.46 5.40 24.16
CA PHE A 532 35.15 5.72 23.61
C PHE A 532 35.22 7.01 22.75
N PRO A 533 34.41 7.15 21.69
CA PRO A 533 34.29 8.43 20.99
C PRO A 533 33.88 9.54 21.97
N THR A 534 34.40 10.75 21.79
CA THR A 534 34.02 11.90 22.65
C THR A 534 32.50 12.13 22.57
N PRO A 535 31.87 12.75 23.58
CA PRO A 535 30.44 13.06 23.55
C PRO A 535 30.01 13.79 22.27
N GLU A 536 30.86 14.69 21.75
CA GLU A 536 30.63 15.40 20.49
C GLU A 536 30.70 14.46 19.29
N ALA A 537 31.59 13.47 19.30
CA ALA A 537 31.69 12.46 18.26
C ALA A 537 30.49 11.50 18.27
N VAL A 538 30.04 11.08 19.46
CA VAL A 538 28.81 10.27 19.62
C VAL A 538 27.59 11.06 19.15
N LEU A 539 27.47 12.32 19.55
CA LEU A 539 26.40 13.21 19.11
C LEU A 539 26.44 13.40 17.58
N GLY A 540 27.63 13.65 17.01
CA GLY A 540 27.82 13.78 15.57
C GLY A 540 27.43 12.52 14.80
N TRP A 541 27.75 11.34 15.33
CA TRP A 541 27.32 10.06 14.75
C TRP A 541 25.80 9.87 14.86
N GLY A 542 25.21 10.19 16.02
CA GLY A 542 23.76 10.14 16.21
C GLY A 542 23.02 11.03 15.22
N VAL A 543 23.43 12.30 15.10
CA VAL A 543 22.87 13.26 14.13
C VAL A 543 23.06 12.76 12.70
N GLY A 544 24.25 12.24 12.36
CA GLY A 544 24.53 11.70 11.03
C GLY A 544 23.64 10.51 10.67
N ILE A 545 23.38 9.60 11.63
CA ILE A 545 22.48 8.47 11.44
C ILE A 545 21.06 8.98 11.21
N VAL A 546 20.55 9.90 12.05
CA VAL A 546 19.20 10.46 11.87
C VAL A 546 19.06 11.11 10.51
N ILE A 547 20.02 11.94 10.07
CA ILE A 547 19.98 12.55 8.72
C ILE A 547 19.90 11.47 7.63
N VAL A 548 20.69 10.40 7.75
CA VAL A 548 20.69 9.31 6.75
C VAL A 548 19.35 8.57 6.74
N LEU A 549 18.77 8.28 7.90
CA LEU A 549 17.46 7.63 8.01
C LEU A 549 16.34 8.54 7.47
N GLU A 550 16.35 9.83 7.79
CA GLU A 550 15.40 10.82 7.23
C GLU A 550 15.54 10.93 5.71
N CYS A 551 16.77 10.93 5.17
CA CYS A 551 16.98 10.87 3.73
C CYS A 551 16.39 9.60 3.11
N MET A 552 16.47 8.45 3.79
CA MET A 552 15.81 7.22 3.33
C MET A 552 14.29 7.35 3.33
N VAL A 553 13.70 7.99 4.35
CA VAL A 553 12.25 8.27 4.41
C VAL A 553 11.82 9.15 3.25
N VAL A 554 12.51 10.26 3.00
CA VAL A 554 12.18 11.15 1.85
C VAL A 554 12.34 10.41 0.52
N ALA A 555 13.28 9.46 0.42
CA ALA A 555 13.49 8.65 -0.77
C ALA A 555 12.31 7.69 -1.11
N TYR A 556 11.34 7.50 -0.22
CA TYR A 556 10.05 6.86 -0.55
C TYR A 556 9.23 7.72 -1.53
N THR A 557 9.36 9.04 -1.45
CA THR A 557 8.66 10.00 -2.33
C THR A 557 9.53 10.41 -3.52
N HIS A 558 10.85 10.49 -3.33
CA HIS A 558 11.84 10.97 -4.29
C HIS A 558 12.89 9.90 -4.58
N ARG A 559 12.59 8.98 -5.51
CA ARG A 559 13.41 7.77 -5.76
C ARG A 559 14.84 8.08 -6.23
N GLU A 560 15.05 9.25 -6.84
CA GLU A 560 16.36 9.78 -7.24
C GLU A 560 17.35 9.90 -6.07
N LEU A 561 16.83 10.07 -4.85
CA LEU A 561 17.67 10.12 -3.64
C LEU A 561 18.35 8.79 -3.35
N TRP A 562 17.79 7.65 -3.75
CA TRP A 562 18.48 6.36 -3.62
C TRP A 562 19.75 6.30 -4.49
N THR A 563 19.71 6.88 -5.69
CA THR A 563 20.89 6.98 -6.56
C THR A 563 21.94 7.91 -5.96
N LEU A 564 21.51 9.02 -5.36
CA LEU A 564 22.40 9.93 -4.63
C LEU A 564 23.07 9.21 -3.45
N LEU A 565 22.32 8.44 -2.66
CA LEU A 565 22.87 7.63 -1.57
C LEU A 565 23.86 6.57 -2.10
N PHE A 566 23.58 5.92 -3.24
CA PHE A 566 24.54 5.04 -3.90
C PHE A 566 25.81 5.76 -4.35
N LEU A 567 25.73 7.00 -4.79
CA LEU A 567 26.90 7.82 -5.13
C LEU A 567 27.71 8.16 -3.87
N VAL A 568 27.04 8.51 -2.77
CA VAL A 568 27.68 8.75 -1.47
C VAL A 568 28.43 7.48 -1.02
N LEU A 569 27.78 6.32 -1.07
CA LEU A 569 28.37 5.04 -0.65
C LEU A 569 29.47 4.54 -1.60
N GLY A 570 29.27 4.67 -2.91
CA GLY A 570 30.14 4.14 -3.95
C GLY A 570 31.38 5.00 -4.24
N VAL A 571 31.29 6.31 -4.00
CA VAL A 571 32.33 7.29 -4.37
C VAL A 571 32.81 8.09 -3.16
N LEU A 572 31.92 8.81 -2.47
CA LEU A 572 32.33 9.72 -1.40
C LEU A 572 32.88 8.99 -0.18
N TRP A 573 32.25 7.89 0.24
CA TRP A 573 32.72 7.11 1.39
C TRP A 573 34.13 6.52 1.18
N PRO A 574 34.46 5.88 0.02
CA PRO A 574 35.83 5.48 -0.27
C PRO A 574 36.85 6.62 -0.27
N LEU A 575 36.49 7.79 -0.79
CA LEU A 575 37.40 8.93 -0.89
C LEU A 575 37.67 9.61 0.47
N THR A 576 36.67 9.65 1.33
CA THR A 576 36.71 10.41 2.60
C THR A 576 37.06 9.54 3.80
N ALA A 577 36.59 8.30 3.85
CA ALA A 577 36.71 7.45 5.03
C ALA A 577 37.78 6.36 4.91
N TRP A 578 38.21 5.98 3.71
CA TRP A 578 39.23 4.92 3.57
C TRP A 578 40.65 5.49 3.74
N PRO A 579 41.57 4.75 4.36
CA PRO A 579 42.97 5.14 4.37
C PRO A 579 43.54 5.22 2.95
N ARG A 580 44.31 6.27 2.64
CA ARG A 580 44.91 6.49 1.31
C ARG A 580 45.68 5.28 0.76
N ASN A 581 46.33 4.52 1.65
CA ASN A 581 47.08 3.32 1.28
C ASN A 581 46.19 2.12 0.94
N PHE A 582 45.00 2.02 1.56
CA PHE A 582 44.05 0.94 1.28
C PHE A 582 43.52 1.03 -0.15
N TYR A 583 43.16 2.22 -0.61
CA TYR A 583 42.66 2.44 -1.97
C TYR A 583 43.71 2.05 -3.03
N ARG A 584 44.96 2.52 -2.86
CA ARG A 584 46.06 2.22 -3.80
C ARG A 584 46.38 0.72 -3.88
N GLN A 585 46.35 0.02 -2.75
CA GLN A 585 46.65 -1.42 -2.69
C GLN A 585 45.49 -2.31 -3.17
N ASN A 586 44.27 -1.76 -3.25
CA ASN A 586 43.05 -2.52 -3.53
C ASN A 586 42.23 -1.92 -4.68
N LEU A 587 42.89 -1.30 -5.66
CA LEU A 587 42.22 -0.58 -6.76
C LEU A 587 41.15 -1.43 -7.46
N LYS A 588 41.41 -2.72 -7.72
CA LYS A 588 40.42 -3.62 -8.34
C LYS A 588 39.14 -3.75 -7.51
N LEU A 589 39.26 -3.86 -6.19
CA LEU A 589 38.12 -3.98 -5.28
C LEU A 589 37.40 -2.64 -5.09
N GLY A 590 38.15 -1.54 -5.02
CA GLY A 590 37.60 -0.19 -4.98
C GLY A 590 36.81 0.16 -6.24
N LEU A 591 37.38 -0.10 -7.43
CA LEU A 591 36.69 0.08 -8.70
C LEU A 591 35.46 -0.81 -8.80
N ALA A 592 35.55 -2.10 -8.41
CA ALA A 592 34.41 -3.00 -8.40
C ALA A 592 33.28 -2.50 -7.46
N TRP A 593 33.63 -1.97 -6.28
CA TRP A 593 32.66 -1.38 -5.36
C TRP A 593 31.95 -0.18 -6.00
N THR A 594 32.72 0.78 -6.51
CA THR A 594 32.17 1.97 -7.15
C THR A 594 31.29 1.62 -8.34
N THR A 595 31.74 0.75 -9.25
CA THR A 595 30.94 0.36 -10.42
C THR A 595 29.69 -0.42 -10.05
N SER A 596 29.76 -1.30 -9.03
CA SER A 596 28.58 -2.04 -8.54
C SER A 596 27.55 -1.12 -7.89
N CYS A 597 27.97 -0.16 -7.06
CA CYS A 597 27.08 0.83 -6.44
C CYS A 597 26.40 1.72 -7.49
N LEU A 598 27.17 2.27 -8.43
CA LEU A 598 26.62 3.10 -9.51
C LEU A 598 25.68 2.28 -10.40
N GLY A 599 26.06 1.05 -10.74
CA GLY A 599 25.23 0.14 -11.55
C GLY A 599 23.93 -0.26 -10.85
N THR A 600 23.95 -0.54 -9.54
CA THR A 600 22.73 -0.79 -8.76
C THR A 600 21.89 0.48 -8.61
N GLY A 601 22.52 1.64 -8.43
CA GLY A 601 21.85 2.94 -8.31
C GLY A 601 21.15 3.43 -9.58
N VAL A 602 21.43 2.86 -10.76
CA VAL A 602 20.65 3.15 -11.98
C VAL A 602 19.22 2.65 -11.83
N PHE A 603 19.00 1.48 -11.23
CA PHE A 603 17.67 0.86 -11.18
C PHE A 603 16.67 1.67 -10.32
N THR A 604 17.16 2.49 -9.39
CA THR A 604 16.31 3.33 -8.55
C THR A 604 15.76 4.56 -9.28
N VAL A 605 16.34 4.95 -10.42
CA VAL A 605 15.83 6.05 -11.28
C VAL A 605 15.21 5.55 -12.58
N LEU A 606 15.23 4.24 -12.84
CA LEU A 606 14.48 3.70 -13.97
C LEU A 606 12.98 3.89 -13.76
N SER A 607 12.26 4.00 -14.89
CA SER A 607 10.80 4.07 -14.90
C SER A 607 10.20 2.94 -14.08
N VAL A 608 9.19 3.30 -13.28
CA VAL A 608 8.38 2.35 -12.53
C VAL A 608 7.39 1.67 -13.44
N GLU A 609 6.93 2.38 -14.48
CA GLU A 609 6.11 1.88 -15.57
C GLU A 609 6.96 1.07 -16.53
N LYS A 610 6.80 -0.25 -16.49
CA LYS A 610 7.54 -1.21 -17.28
C LYS A 610 6.66 -1.81 -18.35
N THR A 611 7.18 -1.87 -19.57
CA THR A 611 6.62 -2.68 -20.65
C THR A 611 7.31 -4.04 -20.70
N GLU A 612 6.55 -5.05 -21.10
CA GLU A 612 7.07 -6.41 -21.21
C GLU A 612 8.17 -6.51 -22.27
N SER A 613 9.36 -6.95 -21.86
CA SER A 613 10.52 -7.06 -22.73
C SER A 613 11.25 -8.38 -22.55
N ILE A 614 11.02 -9.31 -23.48
CA ILE A 614 11.74 -10.59 -23.55
C ILE A 614 13.26 -10.35 -23.60
N LEU A 615 13.72 -9.30 -24.28
CA LEU A 615 15.13 -8.96 -24.39
C LEU A 615 15.75 -8.63 -23.02
N LEU A 616 15.10 -7.78 -22.22
CA LEU A 616 15.60 -7.40 -20.89
C LEU A 616 15.50 -8.56 -19.89
N ILE A 617 14.45 -9.37 -19.98
CA ILE A 617 14.32 -10.62 -19.22
C ILE A 617 15.47 -11.58 -19.58
N SER A 618 15.79 -11.70 -20.87
CA SER A 618 16.90 -12.54 -21.37
C SER A 618 18.24 -12.04 -20.86
N PHE A 619 18.52 -10.73 -20.92
CA PHE A 619 19.74 -10.17 -20.35
C PHE A 619 19.84 -10.41 -18.84
N GLY A 620 18.73 -10.31 -18.11
CA GLY A 620 18.66 -10.67 -16.69
C GLY A 620 19.03 -12.12 -16.43
N ALA A 621 18.41 -13.06 -17.15
CA ALA A 621 18.71 -14.48 -17.06
C ALA A 621 20.18 -14.80 -17.36
N MET A 622 20.72 -14.20 -18.43
CA MET A 622 22.13 -14.36 -18.82
C MET A 622 23.08 -13.76 -17.77
N ALA A 623 22.75 -12.61 -17.17
CA ALA A 623 23.53 -12.03 -16.09
C ALA A 623 23.54 -12.92 -14.84
N ILE A 624 22.41 -13.52 -14.49
CA ILE A 624 22.30 -14.49 -13.38
C ILE A 624 23.18 -15.72 -13.62
N ILE A 625 23.11 -16.30 -14.83
CA ILE A 625 23.95 -17.46 -15.20
C ILE A 625 25.43 -17.07 -15.19
N PHE A 626 25.79 -15.92 -15.77
CA PHE A 626 27.16 -15.44 -15.83
C PHE A 626 27.75 -15.20 -14.43
N LEU A 627 27.04 -14.51 -13.54
CA LEU A 627 27.49 -14.28 -12.17
C LEU A 627 27.57 -15.59 -11.37
N GLY A 628 26.60 -16.49 -11.58
CA GLY A 628 26.65 -17.84 -11.04
C GLY A 628 27.90 -18.61 -11.47
N PHE A 629 28.25 -18.55 -12.75
CA PHE A 629 29.48 -19.14 -13.26
C PHE A 629 30.74 -18.44 -12.69
N ALA A 630 30.80 -17.11 -12.72
CA ALA A 630 31.94 -16.34 -12.25
C ALA A 630 32.23 -16.59 -10.75
N ALA A 631 31.19 -16.70 -9.91
CA ALA A 631 31.34 -17.03 -8.50
C ALA A 631 32.00 -18.39 -8.26
N SER A 632 31.81 -19.36 -9.17
CA SER A 632 32.47 -20.69 -9.09
C SER A 632 33.97 -20.65 -9.41
N GLN A 633 34.47 -19.55 -10.01
CA GLN A 633 35.87 -19.40 -10.41
C GLN A 633 36.70 -18.63 -9.38
N VAL A 634 36.10 -18.04 -8.34
CA VAL A 634 36.81 -17.28 -7.31
C VAL A 634 37.66 -18.24 -6.46
N PRO A 635 39.00 -18.11 -6.45
CA PRO A 635 39.88 -19.03 -5.72
C PRO A 635 39.68 -18.92 -4.21
N ASP A 636 39.57 -20.05 -3.54
CA ASP A 636 39.59 -20.10 -2.08
C ASP A 636 41.03 -20.05 -1.57
N GLY A 637 41.31 -19.17 -0.62
CA GLY A 637 42.64 -18.95 -0.03
C GLY A 637 43.26 -20.14 0.72
N HIS A 638 42.69 -21.35 0.61
CA HIS A 638 43.17 -22.57 1.26
C HIS A 638 43.41 -23.76 0.30
N GLU A 639 43.13 -23.66 -1.00
CA GLU A 639 43.40 -24.74 -1.96
C GLU A 639 44.51 -24.35 -2.95
N LYS A 640 45.62 -25.11 -2.95
CA LYS A 640 46.62 -25.04 -4.02
C LYS A 640 45.93 -25.44 -5.33
N ALA A 641 45.85 -24.50 -6.28
CA ALA A 641 45.22 -24.70 -7.57
C ALA A 641 45.85 -25.91 -8.30
N ARG A 642 45.06 -26.98 -8.50
CA ARG A 642 45.42 -28.03 -9.45
C ARG A 642 45.01 -27.57 -10.86
N PRO A 643 45.92 -27.61 -11.86
CA PRO A 643 45.56 -27.28 -13.23
C PRO A 643 44.65 -28.38 -13.77
N SER A 644 43.39 -28.03 -14.07
CA SER A 644 42.43 -28.87 -14.78
C SER A 644 42.01 -28.09 -16.02
N HIS A 645 42.08 -28.73 -17.19
CA HIS A 645 41.88 -28.13 -18.51
C HIS A 645 40.41 -27.89 -18.89
N SER A 646 39.44 -28.22 -18.04
CA SER A 646 38.00 -27.95 -18.30
C SER A 646 37.38 -27.11 -17.18
N TYR A 647 37.06 -25.85 -17.50
CA TYR A 647 36.35 -24.93 -16.60
C TYR A 647 34.97 -25.48 -16.19
N TRP A 648 34.31 -26.25 -17.05
CA TRP A 648 33.00 -26.87 -16.80
C TRP A 648 33.04 -28.03 -15.81
N ALA A 649 34.15 -28.78 -15.77
CA ALA A 649 34.34 -29.90 -14.85
C ALA A 649 34.54 -29.46 -13.39
N LYS A 650 34.84 -28.16 -13.13
CA LYS A 650 35.03 -27.59 -11.79
C LYS A 650 33.73 -27.19 -11.09
N LEU A 651 32.60 -27.11 -11.79
CA LEU A 651 31.33 -26.74 -11.16
C LEU A 651 30.80 -27.87 -10.28
N SER A 652 30.17 -27.51 -9.15
CA SER A 652 29.39 -28.47 -8.38
C SER A 652 28.17 -28.94 -9.19
N SER A 653 27.76 -30.20 -9.03
CA SER A 653 26.57 -30.75 -9.69
C SER A 653 25.30 -29.91 -9.42
N PRO A 654 25.05 -29.43 -8.18
CA PRO A 654 23.94 -28.51 -7.90
C PRO A 654 24.01 -27.18 -8.66
N THR A 655 25.20 -26.55 -8.77
CA THR A 655 25.34 -25.26 -9.48
C THR A 655 24.99 -25.41 -10.96
N ARG A 656 25.41 -26.49 -11.61
CA ARG A 656 25.05 -26.76 -13.02
C ARG A 656 23.54 -26.92 -13.20
N ILE A 657 22.91 -27.70 -12.32
CA ILE A 657 21.45 -27.92 -12.36
C ILE A 657 20.72 -26.58 -12.22
N GLN A 658 21.08 -25.75 -11.24
CA GLN A 658 20.40 -24.47 -11.03
C GLN A 658 20.56 -23.51 -12.23
N MET A 659 21.73 -23.45 -12.87
CA MET A 659 21.90 -22.65 -14.09
C MET A 659 21.06 -23.17 -15.26
N LEU A 660 20.93 -24.50 -15.41
CA LEU A 660 20.03 -25.10 -16.41
C LEU A 660 18.55 -24.78 -16.11
N LEU A 661 18.15 -24.74 -14.83
CA LEU A 661 16.81 -24.33 -14.43
C LEU A 661 16.53 -22.86 -14.78
N VAL A 662 17.51 -21.96 -14.64
CA VAL A 662 17.38 -20.55 -15.08
C VAL A 662 17.17 -20.47 -16.60
N LEU A 663 17.93 -21.25 -17.37
CA LEU A 663 17.78 -21.30 -18.83
C LEU A 663 16.42 -21.90 -19.24
N ALA A 664 15.98 -22.97 -18.59
CA ALA A 664 14.67 -23.57 -18.85
C ALA A 664 13.53 -22.60 -18.51
N ALA A 665 13.66 -21.85 -17.41
CA ALA A 665 12.72 -20.80 -17.05
C ALA A 665 12.65 -19.70 -18.12
N LEU A 666 13.78 -19.32 -18.72
CA LEU A 666 13.78 -18.33 -19.81
C LEU A 666 13.01 -18.82 -21.03
N VAL A 667 13.17 -20.09 -21.41
CA VAL A 667 12.45 -20.69 -22.55
C VAL A 667 10.95 -20.74 -22.27
N VAL A 668 10.55 -21.19 -21.09
CA VAL A 668 9.13 -21.23 -20.67
C VAL A 668 8.54 -19.83 -20.63
N THR A 669 9.26 -18.83 -20.07
CA THR A 669 8.83 -17.44 -20.06
C THR A 669 8.64 -16.91 -21.48
N ALA A 670 9.64 -17.06 -22.36
CA ALA A 670 9.55 -16.55 -23.73
C ALA A 670 8.38 -17.16 -24.52
N SER A 671 8.15 -18.47 -24.36
CA SER A 671 6.99 -19.15 -24.97
C SER A 671 5.66 -18.67 -24.38
N SER A 672 5.58 -18.50 -23.05
CA SER A 672 4.36 -18.03 -22.39
C SER A 672 4.02 -16.60 -22.79
N VAL A 673 5.02 -15.71 -22.83
CA VAL A 673 4.86 -14.33 -23.27
C VAL A 673 4.32 -14.27 -24.70
N HIS A 674 4.89 -15.05 -25.62
CA HIS A 674 4.41 -15.06 -27.01
C HIS A 674 2.93 -15.51 -27.13
N SER A 675 2.55 -16.54 -26.36
CA SER A 675 1.16 -17.05 -26.33
C SER A 675 0.18 -16.03 -25.74
N LEU A 676 0.55 -15.40 -24.62
CA LEU A 676 -0.27 -14.40 -23.93
C LEU A 676 -0.43 -13.12 -24.76
N GLN A 677 0.65 -12.59 -25.34
CA GLN A 677 0.61 -11.44 -26.24
C GLN A 677 -0.21 -11.73 -27.51
N GLY A 678 -0.22 -12.99 -27.96
CA GLY A 678 -1.07 -13.45 -29.05
C GLY A 678 -2.55 -13.67 -28.68
N LYS A 679 -2.95 -13.43 -27.42
CA LYS A 679 -4.29 -13.75 -26.86
C LYS A 679 -4.71 -15.21 -27.09
N GLN A 680 -3.75 -16.14 -27.04
CA GLN A 680 -3.98 -17.58 -27.23
C GLN A 680 -4.21 -18.32 -25.90
N GLY A 681 -4.26 -17.59 -24.79
CA GLY A 681 -4.23 -18.17 -23.44
C GLY A 681 -2.84 -18.66 -23.02
N LEU A 682 -2.74 -19.17 -21.80
CA LEU A 682 -1.52 -19.80 -21.29
C LEU A 682 -1.49 -21.29 -21.66
N PRO A 683 -0.48 -21.80 -22.39
CA PRO A 683 -0.39 -23.22 -22.68
C PRO A 683 -0.20 -24.03 -21.39
N LEU A 684 -1.01 -25.08 -21.20
CA LEU A 684 -0.97 -25.92 -19.98
C LEU A 684 0.43 -26.50 -19.71
N VAL A 685 1.17 -26.87 -20.76
CA VAL A 685 2.55 -27.37 -20.63
C VAL A 685 3.48 -26.31 -20.04
N ASN A 686 3.35 -25.06 -20.48
CA ASN A 686 4.12 -23.95 -19.94
C ASN A 686 3.73 -23.63 -18.50
N GLN A 687 2.43 -23.69 -18.18
CA GLN A 687 1.94 -23.50 -16.82
C GLN A 687 2.52 -24.55 -15.85
N MET A 688 2.42 -25.83 -16.22
CA MET A 688 2.98 -26.94 -15.42
C MET A 688 4.50 -26.85 -15.31
N ALA A 689 5.19 -26.55 -16.40
CA ALA A 689 6.64 -26.37 -16.42
C ALA A 689 7.08 -25.18 -15.55
N GLY A 690 6.36 -24.05 -15.59
CA GLY A 690 6.62 -22.87 -14.77
C GLY A 690 6.53 -23.19 -13.27
N TRP A 691 5.46 -23.86 -12.83
CA TRP A 691 5.32 -24.31 -11.45
C TRP A 691 6.41 -25.31 -11.04
N ALA A 692 6.69 -26.30 -11.88
CA ALA A 692 7.73 -27.28 -11.61
C ALA A 692 9.12 -26.62 -11.47
N LEU A 693 9.48 -25.70 -12.37
CA LEU A 693 10.76 -24.97 -12.32
C LEU A 693 10.87 -24.09 -11.07
N LEU A 694 9.79 -23.40 -10.70
CA LEU A 694 9.75 -22.54 -9.51
C LEU A 694 9.96 -23.34 -8.22
N VAL A 695 9.20 -24.43 -8.05
CA VAL A 695 9.27 -25.30 -6.86
C VAL A 695 10.61 -26.01 -6.78
N THR A 696 11.07 -26.61 -7.87
CA THR A 696 12.34 -27.35 -7.89
C THR A 696 13.54 -26.44 -7.62
N SER A 697 13.61 -25.27 -8.26
CA SER A 697 14.73 -24.35 -8.07
C SER A 697 14.83 -23.82 -6.64
N THR A 698 13.70 -23.46 -6.04
CA THR A 698 13.61 -22.96 -4.66
C THR A 698 13.87 -24.06 -3.63
N GLY A 699 13.44 -25.30 -3.92
CA GLY A 699 13.63 -26.44 -3.02
C GLY A 699 15.07 -26.94 -2.95
N ILE A 700 15.86 -26.83 -4.03
CA ILE A 700 17.23 -27.35 -4.11
C ILE A 700 18.08 -26.98 -2.89
N PRO A 701 18.17 -25.71 -2.43
CA PRO A 701 18.92 -25.31 -1.23
C PRO A 701 18.66 -26.15 0.03
N ALA A 702 17.41 -26.53 0.29
CA ALA A 702 17.01 -27.27 1.49
C ALA A 702 17.60 -28.68 1.55
N PHE A 703 17.90 -29.28 0.41
CA PHE A 703 18.30 -30.68 0.30
C PHE A 703 19.81 -30.93 0.16
N ALA A 704 20.69 -29.91 0.16
CA ALA A 704 22.13 -30.23 0.29
C ALA A 704 22.62 -30.11 1.71
N THR A 705 23.19 -31.22 2.14
CA THR A 705 23.65 -31.57 3.48
C THR A 705 25.13 -31.30 3.70
N SER A 706 25.84 -30.76 2.71
CA SER A 706 27.29 -30.59 2.78
C SER A 706 27.67 -29.33 3.60
N PRO A 707 28.73 -29.37 4.43
CA PRO A 707 29.25 -28.18 5.11
C PRO A 707 29.84 -27.22 4.06
N GLN A 708 29.05 -26.21 3.70
CA GLN A 708 29.36 -25.32 2.57
C GLN A 708 30.11 -24.06 3.01
N ARG A 709 31.01 -23.60 2.14
CA ARG A 709 31.72 -22.32 2.23
C ARG A 709 30.70 -21.17 2.23
N PRO A 710 30.89 -20.08 3.00
CA PRO A 710 29.92 -18.96 3.03
C PRO A 710 29.63 -18.34 1.65
N THR A 711 30.62 -18.30 0.76
CA THR A 711 30.48 -17.83 -0.63
C THR A 711 29.66 -18.78 -1.50
N ALA A 712 29.90 -20.10 -1.38
CA ALA A 712 29.12 -21.12 -2.06
C ALA A 712 27.66 -21.12 -1.61
N LYS A 713 27.41 -20.81 -0.33
CA LYS A 713 26.06 -20.63 0.22
C LYS A 713 25.32 -19.45 -0.44
N LEU A 714 25.97 -18.29 -0.56
CA LEU A 714 25.39 -17.11 -1.23
C LEU A 714 25.09 -17.39 -2.71
N GLN A 715 26.04 -17.98 -3.44
CA GLN A 715 25.88 -18.36 -4.86
C GLN A 715 24.70 -19.32 -5.08
N ARG A 716 24.50 -20.27 -4.15
CA ARG A 716 23.44 -21.26 -4.26
C ARG A 716 22.05 -20.68 -4.05
N TYR A 717 21.88 -19.80 -3.07
CA TYR A 717 20.62 -19.06 -2.91
C TYR A 717 20.40 -18.10 -4.09
N PHE A 718 21.47 -17.44 -4.55
CA PHE A 718 21.41 -16.56 -5.70
C PHE A 718 20.81 -17.25 -6.93
N LEU A 719 21.34 -18.43 -7.28
CA LEU A 719 20.85 -19.23 -8.40
C LEU A 719 19.50 -19.89 -8.13
N ALA A 720 19.16 -20.23 -6.88
CA ALA A 720 17.87 -20.83 -6.53
C ALA A 720 16.68 -19.90 -6.83
N PHE A 721 16.83 -18.60 -6.59
CA PHE A 721 15.82 -17.60 -6.95
C PHE A 721 15.97 -17.07 -8.39
N GLY A 722 16.94 -17.57 -9.16
CA GLY A 722 17.11 -17.18 -10.56
C GLY A 722 15.85 -17.41 -11.41
N PRO A 723 15.25 -18.62 -11.40
CA PRO A 723 13.99 -18.89 -12.11
C PRO A 723 12.82 -18.02 -11.66
N LEU A 724 12.74 -17.68 -10.37
CA LEU A 724 11.72 -16.76 -9.83
C LEU A 724 11.82 -15.38 -10.51
N PHE A 725 13.04 -14.84 -10.64
CA PHE A 725 13.32 -13.57 -11.33
C PHE A 725 13.29 -13.65 -12.87
N VAL A 726 13.00 -14.81 -13.45
CA VAL A 726 12.78 -14.98 -14.89
C VAL A 726 11.30 -15.22 -15.19
N LEU A 727 10.64 -16.09 -14.42
CA LEU A 727 9.22 -16.41 -14.56
C LEU A 727 8.35 -15.21 -14.19
N LEU A 728 8.65 -14.52 -13.08
CA LEU A 728 7.81 -13.43 -12.57
C LEU A 728 8.32 -12.02 -12.92
N SER A 729 9.17 -11.86 -13.95
CA SER A 729 9.69 -10.54 -14.35
C SER A 729 9.07 -10.02 -15.63
N ILE A 730 8.80 -8.72 -15.70
CA ILE A 730 8.29 -8.07 -16.92
C ILE A 730 9.43 -7.45 -17.73
N SER A 731 10.49 -6.97 -17.07
CA SER A 731 11.58 -6.22 -17.73
C SER A 731 12.92 -6.36 -16.97
N THR A 732 13.40 -5.29 -16.33
CA THR A 732 14.75 -5.16 -15.76
C THR A 732 14.97 -5.85 -14.40
N GLU A 733 13.94 -6.45 -13.80
CA GLU A 733 14.02 -6.99 -12.42
C GLU A 733 15.11 -8.06 -12.27
N GLY A 734 15.30 -8.93 -13.27
CA GLY A 734 16.38 -9.92 -13.25
C GLY A 734 17.78 -9.29 -13.26
N LEU A 735 17.95 -8.17 -13.98
CA LEU A 735 19.19 -7.41 -14.00
C LEU A 735 19.44 -6.69 -12.66
N PHE A 736 18.38 -6.12 -12.06
CA PHE A 736 18.46 -5.55 -10.71
C PHE A 736 18.90 -6.61 -9.70
N TYR A 737 18.25 -7.77 -9.70
CA TYR A 737 18.58 -8.87 -8.78
C TYR A 737 20.04 -9.32 -8.92
N ALA A 738 20.54 -9.43 -10.16
CA ALA A 738 21.94 -9.72 -10.45
C ALA A 738 22.89 -8.63 -9.93
N SER A 739 22.61 -7.36 -10.24
CA SER A 739 23.40 -6.19 -9.83
C SER A 739 23.44 -6.03 -8.31
N PHE A 740 22.28 -6.08 -7.65
CA PHE A 740 22.13 -5.99 -6.20
C PHE A 740 22.91 -7.12 -5.50
N SER A 741 22.75 -8.37 -5.96
CA SER A 741 23.47 -9.51 -5.39
C SER A 741 24.99 -9.38 -5.53
N LEU A 742 25.47 -8.85 -6.67
CA LEU A 742 26.89 -8.55 -6.88
C LEU A 742 27.38 -7.45 -5.94
N THR A 743 26.63 -6.37 -5.77
CA THR A 743 26.94 -5.26 -4.86
C THR A 743 27.06 -5.76 -3.41
N LEU A 744 26.11 -6.60 -2.96
CA LEU A 744 26.17 -7.22 -1.63
C LEU A 744 27.38 -8.13 -1.46
N TYR A 745 27.70 -8.94 -2.48
CA TYR A 745 28.90 -9.76 -2.45
C TYR A 745 30.17 -8.92 -2.32
N ILE A 746 30.30 -7.85 -3.11
CA ILE A 746 31.45 -6.94 -3.07
C ILE A 746 31.52 -6.22 -1.72
N TRP A 747 30.38 -5.77 -1.16
CA TRP A 747 30.30 -5.18 0.17
C TRP A 747 30.89 -6.11 1.24
N VAL A 748 30.51 -7.39 1.24
CA VAL A 748 31.04 -8.39 2.17
C VAL A 748 32.56 -8.53 2.02
N GLN A 749 33.07 -8.62 0.79
CA GLN A 749 34.52 -8.73 0.55
C GLN A 749 35.29 -7.49 1.03
N LEU A 750 34.73 -6.32 0.73
CA LEU A 750 35.30 -5.03 1.08
C LEU A 750 35.40 -4.85 2.59
N GLU A 751 34.29 -5.01 3.31
CA GLU A 751 34.26 -4.91 4.78
C GLU A 751 35.18 -5.92 5.46
N SER A 752 35.19 -7.17 4.96
CA SER A 752 36.06 -8.20 5.49
C SER A 752 37.54 -7.83 5.35
N LYS A 753 37.90 -7.15 4.25
CA LYS A 753 39.28 -6.74 3.98
C LYS A 753 39.66 -5.49 4.78
N LEU A 754 38.76 -4.52 4.90
CA LEU A 754 38.93 -3.35 5.78
C LEU A 754 39.16 -3.81 7.23
N PHE A 755 38.34 -4.75 7.73
CA PHE A 755 38.51 -5.32 9.06
C PHE A 755 39.89 -5.94 9.27
N ARG A 756 40.30 -6.89 8.41
CA ARG A 756 41.59 -7.60 8.56
C ARG A 756 42.82 -6.70 8.47
N LEU A 757 42.79 -5.68 7.61
CA LEU A 757 43.96 -4.84 7.34
C LEU A 757 44.08 -3.65 8.28
N ILE A 758 42.98 -3.16 8.84
CA ILE A 758 42.95 -1.88 9.57
C ILE A 758 42.44 -2.07 10.99
N GLU A 759 41.33 -2.79 11.18
CA GLU A 759 40.63 -2.87 12.46
C GLU A 759 41.24 -3.97 13.36
N GLU A 760 41.53 -5.14 12.81
CA GLU A 760 42.12 -6.27 13.55
C GLU A 760 43.52 -5.94 14.13
N PRO A 761 44.46 -5.30 13.41
CA PRO A 761 45.75 -4.92 13.97
C PRO A 761 45.62 -3.90 15.12
N LYS A 762 44.72 -2.91 14.99
CA LYS A 762 44.45 -1.91 16.05
C LYS A 762 43.90 -2.54 17.33
N GLN A 763 43.05 -3.56 17.19
CA GLN A 763 42.53 -4.29 18.35
C GLN A 763 43.60 -5.11 19.07
N ARG A 764 44.54 -5.72 18.33
CA ARG A 764 45.65 -6.48 18.93
C ARG A 764 46.63 -5.58 19.70
N THR A 765 46.93 -4.38 19.19
CA THR A 765 47.77 -3.41 19.92
C THR A 765 47.08 -2.84 21.15
N ALA A 766 45.77 -2.56 21.09
CA ALA A 766 45.00 -2.08 22.25
C ALA A 766 44.90 -3.15 23.36
N ALA A 767 44.72 -4.43 23.00
CA ALA A 767 44.70 -5.53 23.96
C ALA A 767 46.08 -5.78 24.62
N GLY A 768 47.17 -5.41 23.93
CA GLY A 768 48.54 -5.56 24.44
C GLY A 768 49.01 -4.47 25.42
N SER A 769 48.32 -3.32 25.49
CA SER A 769 48.66 -2.23 26.41
C SER A 769 47.93 -2.31 27.76
N VAL A 770 46.97 -3.22 27.93
CA VAL A 770 46.38 -3.53 29.24
C VAL A 770 47.39 -4.39 29.99
N ARG A 771 48.17 -3.73 30.85
CA ARG A 771 49.13 -4.36 31.76
C ARG A 771 48.39 -5.44 32.56
N GLN A 772 48.63 -6.72 32.24
CA GLN A 772 48.30 -7.82 33.13
C GLN A 772 49.08 -7.60 34.42
N ASP A 773 48.46 -6.95 35.40
CA ASP A 773 48.91 -7.01 36.78
C ASP A 773 48.61 -8.45 37.24
N ARG A 774 49.53 -9.36 36.92
CA ARG A 774 49.57 -10.69 37.49
C ARG A 774 49.82 -10.49 38.97
N GLY A 775 48.74 -10.39 39.74
CA GLY A 775 48.81 -10.32 41.19
C GLY A 775 49.65 -11.49 41.71
N TRP A 776 50.56 -11.18 42.63
CA TRP A 776 51.53 -12.05 43.29
C TRP A 776 51.02 -13.46 43.70
N ARG A 777 49.69 -13.66 43.82
CA ARG A 777 49.05 -14.95 44.10
C ARG A 777 49.14 -15.96 42.95
N ALA A 778 49.19 -15.52 41.68
CA ALA A 778 49.34 -16.44 40.54
C ALA A 778 50.78 -16.96 40.38
N GLU A 779 51.77 -16.19 40.85
CA GLU A 779 53.18 -16.57 40.85
C GLU A 779 53.51 -17.55 41.99
N ALA A 780 52.79 -17.45 43.12
CA ALA A 780 52.86 -18.42 44.22
C ALA A 780 52.25 -19.79 43.85
N LEU A 781 51.15 -19.80 43.09
CA LEU A 781 50.52 -21.05 42.62
C LEU A 781 51.34 -21.76 41.53
N GLY A 782 52.05 -21.00 40.70
CA GLY A 782 52.98 -21.54 39.70
C GLY A 782 54.22 -22.21 40.30
N ARG A 783 54.65 -21.77 41.50
CA ARG A 783 55.74 -22.42 42.24
C ARG A 783 55.30 -23.68 42.98
N SER A 784 54.05 -23.77 43.44
CA SER A 784 53.56 -25.00 44.11
C SER A 784 53.15 -26.11 43.13
N LEU A 785 52.93 -25.79 41.85
CA LEU A 785 52.59 -26.76 40.80
C LEU A 785 53.81 -27.19 39.96
N GLY A 786 55.00 -26.65 40.25
CA GLY A 786 56.24 -26.90 39.54
C GLY A 786 57.04 -28.13 40.01
N GLU A 787 56.64 -28.78 41.11
CA GLU A 787 57.39 -29.94 41.66
C GLU A 787 56.79 -31.32 41.31
N ASP A 788 55.58 -31.39 40.75
CA ASP A 788 54.88 -32.68 40.51
C ASP A 788 54.73 -33.07 39.02
N SER A 789 55.69 -32.72 38.16
CA SER A 789 55.62 -33.08 36.73
C SER A 789 56.93 -33.58 36.16
N ALA A 790 57.50 -34.60 36.79
CA ALA A 790 58.45 -35.51 36.16
C ALA A 790 57.84 -36.91 36.06
N THR A 791 56.82 -37.08 35.20
CA THR A 791 56.44 -38.34 34.52
C THR A 791 55.06 -38.22 33.86
N GLN A 792 55.02 -37.91 32.56
CA GLN A 792 54.11 -38.55 31.60
C GLN A 792 54.35 -37.99 30.18
N LYS A 793 54.96 -38.83 29.34
CA LYS A 793 55.03 -38.63 27.89
C LYS A 793 53.76 -39.17 27.26
N GLY A 794 53.15 -38.38 26.37
CA GLY A 794 52.39 -38.89 25.23
C GLY A 794 50.87 -38.76 25.28
N VAL A 795 50.34 -37.58 24.95
CA VAL A 795 49.01 -37.42 24.33
C VAL A 795 49.11 -36.29 23.29
N PRO A 796 48.63 -36.46 22.04
CA PRO A 796 48.67 -35.39 21.05
C PRO A 796 47.59 -34.35 21.38
N ASN A 797 48.03 -33.14 21.70
CA ASN A 797 47.16 -31.96 21.82
C ASN A 797 46.65 -31.54 20.43
N SER A 798 45.41 -31.88 20.12
CA SER A 798 44.60 -31.15 19.15
C SER A 798 43.25 -30.79 19.78
N VAL A 799 43.28 -29.91 20.78
CA VAL A 799 42.09 -29.15 21.14
C VAL A 799 41.91 -28.08 20.04
N PRO A 800 40.77 -28.03 19.32
CA PRO A 800 40.53 -26.95 18.37
C PRO A 800 40.51 -25.64 19.15
N MET A 801 41.41 -24.70 18.86
CA MET A 801 41.31 -23.34 19.38
C MET A 801 39.95 -22.78 18.96
N ALA A 802 39.04 -22.63 19.91
CA ALA A 802 37.80 -21.89 19.71
C ALA A 802 38.17 -20.50 19.21
N ARG A 803 37.70 -20.13 18.01
CA ARG A 803 37.95 -18.83 17.39
C ARG A 803 37.34 -17.76 18.30
N GLN A 804 38.16 -17.06 19.09
CA GLN A 804 37.69 -16.00 19.99
C GLN A 804 36.97 -14.93 19.17
N SER A 805 35.69 -14.69 19.48
CA SER A 805 34.90 -13.60 18.90
C SER A 805 35.28 -12.27 19.53
N ARG A 806 35.35 -11.20 18.74
CA ARG A 806 35.58 -9.83 19.25
C ARG A 806 34.28 -9.17 19.71
N GLY A 807 34.39 -8.14 20.57
CA GLY A 807 33.29 -7.22 20.88
C GLY A 807 32.98 -6.24 19.73
N LEU A 808 31.85 -5.53 19.83
CA LEU A 808 31.43 -4.51 18.86
C LEU A 808 32.31 -3.26 18.91
N ILE A 809 32.47 -2.60 17.77
CA ILE A 809 33.20 -1.32 17.61
C ILE A 809 32.37 -0.35 16.75
N GLY A 810 32.75 0.93 16.73
CA GLY A 810 32.01 1.97 15.99
C GLY A 810 31.77 1.68 14.50
N SER A 811 32.68 0.97 13.82
CA SER A 811 32.46 0.59 12.42
C SER A 811 31.35 -0.45 12.22
N ASP A 812 30.90 -1.13 13.27
CA ASP A 812 29.74 -2.04 13.23
C ASP A 812 28.41 -1.29 13.12
N VAL A 813 28.33 -0.07 13.67
CA VAL A 813 27.15 0.82 13.50
C VAL A 813 26.97 1.16 12.02
N ARG A 814 28.06 1.53 11.34
CA ARG A 814 28.05 1.79 9.89
C ARG A 814 27.60 0.56 9.09
N ARG A 815 28.05 -0.65 9.47
CA ARG A 815 27.60 -1.91 8.84
C ARG A 815 26.10 -2.14 9.05
N GLY A 816 25.57 -1.77 10.22
CA GLY A 816 24.13 -1.74 10.50
C GLY A 816 23.37 -0.76 9.59
N VAL A 817 23.85 0.48 9.46
CA VAL A 817 23.24 1.49 8.57
C VAL A 817 23.27 1.05 7.10
N PHE A 818 24.37 0.44 6.63
CA PHE A 818 24.43 -0.10 5.27
C PHE A 818 23.42 -1.23 5.07
N PHE A 819 23.24 -2.09 6.08
CA PHE A 819 22.21 -3.12 6.04
C PHE A 819 20.81 -2.51 5.90
N LEU A 820 20.46 -1.48 6.69
CA LEU A 820 19.18 -0.76 6.57
C LEU A 820 19.01 -0.15 5.18
N PHE A 821 20.03 0.54 4.67
CA PHE A 821 20.02 1.05 3.30
C PHE A 821 19.72 -0.06 2.27
N PHE A 822 20.36 -1.22 2.39
CA PHE A 822 20.13 -2.33 1.47
C PHE A 822 18.78 -3.03 1.70
N VAL A 823 18.19 -2.99 2.89
CA VAL A 823 16.80 -3.42 3.14
C VAL A 823 15.88 -2.56 2.29
N GLN A 824 16.04 -1.24 2.33
CA GLN A 824 15.20 -0.32 1.56
C GLN A 824 15.41 -0.49 0.05
N VAL A 825 16.66 -0.60 -0.42
CA VAL A 825 16.95 -0.82 -1.85
C VAL A 825 16.44 -2.17 -2.34
N ALA A 826 16.47 -3.23 -1.53
CA ALA A 826 15.90 -4.53 -1.89
C ALA A 826 14.41 -4.44 -2.23
N PHE A 827 13.70 -3.49 -1.62
CA PHE A 827 12.30 -3.16 -1.91
C PHE A 827 12.14 -2.28 -3.16
N PHE A 828 12.80 -1.10 -3.18
CA PHE A 828 12.57 -0.06 -4.19
C PHE A 828 13.32 -0.23 -5.51
N GLY A 829 14.39 -1.02 -5.50
CA GLY A 829 15.30 -1.12 -6.64
C GLY A 829 14.70 -1.84 -7.84
N ALA A 830 13.62 -2.62 -7.68
CA ALA A 830 12.98 -3.34 -8.79
C ALA A 830 11.63 -2.76 -9.22
N ALA A 831 10.93 -2.00 -8.37
CA ALA A 831 9.59 -1.45 -8.62
C ALA A 831 9.26 -0.28 -7.66
N ASN A 832 8.28 0.57 -8.01
CA ASN A 832 7.57 1.37 -7.01
C ASN A 832 6.48 0.49 -6.41
N VAL A 833 6.44 0.37 -5.09
CA VAL A 833 5.36 -0.34 -4.41
C VAL A 833 4.61 0.68 -3.57
N ALA A 834 3.50 1.19 -4.09
CA ALA A 834 2.52 1.92 -3.29
C ALA A 834 1.53 0.95 -2.59
N SER A 835 1.18 -0.17 -3.24
CA SER A 835 0.33 -1.25 -2.73
C SER A 835 0.72 -2.61 -3.34
N VAL A 836 0.32 -3.73 -2.72
CA VAL A 836 0.41 -5.09 -3.31
C VAL A 836 -0.46 -5.20 -4.56
N SER A 837 -1.54 -4.42 -4.67
CA SER A 837 -2.38 -4.38 -5.87
C SER A 837 -1.77 -3.59 -7.04
N SER A 838 -0.75 -2.76 -6.79
CA SER A 838 -0.02 -2.03 -7.85
C SER A 838 1.03 -2.89 -8.58
N PHE A 839 1.12 -4.19 -8.28
CA PHE A 839 2.05 -5.10 -8.96
C PHE A 839 1.53 -5.45 -10.36
N TYR A 840 2.45 -5.53 -11.30
CA TYR A 840 2.23 -6.18 -12.59
C TYR A 840 1.71 -7.60 -12.38
N LEU A 841 0.48 -7.85 -12.83
CA LEU A 841 -0.13 -9.17 -12.82
C LEU A 841 0.29 -10.00 -14.05
N GLU A 842 0.76 -9.36 -15.12
CA GLU A 842 1.15 -10.03 -16.37
C GLU A 842 2.22 -11.11 -16.18
N PRO A 843 3.27 -10.90 -15.35
CA PRO A 843 4.22 -11.98 -15.05
C PRO A 843 3.59 -13.12 -14.25
N VAL A 844 2.53 -12.85 -13.47
CA VAL A 844 1.80 -13.86 -12.69
C VAL A 844 0.87 -14.69 -13.57
N TYR A 845 0.31 -14.10 -14.64
CA TYR A 845 -0.51 -14.82 -15.64
C TYR A 845 0.22 -15.97 -16.31
N ARG A 846 1.55 -16.01 -16.25
CA ARG A 846 2.38 -17.13 -16.73
C ARG A 846 2.28 -18.39 -15.85
N LEU A 847 1.68 -18.28 -14.67
CA LEU A 847 1.44 -19.37 -13.72
C LEU A 847 -0.04 -19.50 -13.34
N ILE A 848 -0.74 -18.37 -13.22
CA ILE A 848 -2.14 -18.28 -12.77
C ILE A 848 -2.89 -17.31 -13.72
N PRO A 849 -3.48 -17.80 -14.82
CA PRO A 849 -4.18 -16.96 -15.80
C PRO A 849 -5.58 -16.50 -15.36
N VAL A 850 -6.26 -17.29 -14.52
CA VAL A 850 -7.59 -16.98 -13.97
C VAL A 850 -7.44 -16.24 -12.65
N PHE A 851 -8.26 -15.22 -12.39
CA PHE A 851 -8.16 -14.41 -11.17
C PHE A 851 -8.11 -15.26 -9.90
N ASN A 852 -7.02 -15.11 -9.11
CA ASN A 852 -6.93 -15.71 -7.79
C ASN A 852 -6.06 -14.85 -6.85
N PRO A 853 -6.67 -13.91 -6.11
CA PRO A 853 -5.93 -12.85 -5.42
C PRO A 853 -4.95 -13.39 -4.36
N PHE A 854 -5.31 -14.46 -3.64
CA PHE A 854 -4.45 -15.01 -2.58
C PHE A 854 -3.18 -15.67 -3.13
N PHE A 855 -3.31 -16.50 -4.17
CA PHE A 855 -2.15 -17.15 -4.77
C PHE A 855 -1.29 -16.15 -5.56
N MET A 856 -1.92 -15.21 -6.27
CA MET A 856 -1.22 -14.13 -6.96
C MET A 856 -0.41 -13.27 -5.97
N ALA A 857 -1.04 -12.82 -4.87
CA ALA A 857 -0.36 -12.07 -3.82
C ALA A 857 0.78 -12.87 -3.17
N ALA A 858 0.58 -14.17 -2.91
CA ALA A 858 1.62 -15.03 -2.35
C ALA A 858 2.86 -15.13 -3.27
N LEU A 859 2.66 -15.23 -4.59
CA LEU A 859 3.76 -15.23 -5.57
C LEU A 859 4.51 -13.90 -5.61
N LEU A 860 3.79 -12.78 -5.53
CA LEU A 860 4.37 -11.44 -5.48
C LEU A 860 5.18 -11.23 -4.20
N VAL A 861 4.62 -11.57 -3.04
CA VAL A 861 5.35 -11.55 -1.76
C VAL A 861 6.58 -12.43 -1.82
N PHE A 862 6.48 -13.61 -2.43
CA PHE A 862 7.62 -14.51 -2.58
C PHE A 862 8.74 -13.90 -3.43
N LYS A 863 8.40 -13.21 -4.54
CA LYS A 863 9.36 -12.41 -5.35
C LYS A 863 10.01 -11.30 -4.53
N ILE A 864 9.22 -10.54 -3.76
CA ILE A 864 9.71 -9.45 -2.90
C ILE A 864 10.68 -9.95 -1.83
N VAL A 865 10.42 -11.11 -1.23
CA VAL A 865 11.24 -11.67 -0.13
C VAL A 865 12.62 -12.14 -0.61
N ALA A 866 12.77 -12.55 -1.87
CA ALA A 866 14.01 -13.16 -2.36
C ALA A 866 15.28 -12.27 -2.22
N PRO A 867 15.29 -10.98 -2.59
CA PRO A 867 16.40 -10.07 -2.31
C PRO A 867 16.77 -9.95 -0.82
N TYR A 868 15.78 -9.97 0.09
CA TYR A 868 16.03 -9.95 1.54
C TYR A 868 16.72 -11.21 2.04
N VAL A 869 16.44 -12.37 1.44
CA VAL A 869 17.13 -13.63 1.76
C VAL A 869 18.61 -13.52 1.37
N ILE A 870 18.92 -12.95 0.20
CA ILE A 870 20.30 -12.73 -0.24
C ILE A 870 21.02 -11.73 0.66
N LEU A 871 20.37 -10.61 1.00
CA LEU A 871 20.89 -9.62 1.94
C LEU A 871 21.18 -10.23 3.31
N SER A 872 20.24 -11.01 3.85
CA SER A 872 20.39 -11.69 5.14
C SER A 872 21.57 -12.68 5.12
N ALA A 873 21.72 -13.45 4.03
CA ALA A 873 22.84 -14.37 3.86
C ALA A 873 24.19 -13.63 3.74
N ALA A 874 24.22 -12.50 3.03
CA ALA A 874 25.39 -11.64 2.91
C ALA A 874 25.77 -11.04 4.27
N PHE A 875 24.80 -10.54 5.04
CA PHE A 875 25.02 -9.92 6.35
C PHE A 875 25.47 -10.93 7.42
N ALA A 876 24.89 -12.13 7.43
CA ALA A 876 25.34 -13.23 8.28
C ALA A 876 26.78 -13.65 7.94
N THR A 877 27.13 -13.70 6.65
CA THR A 877 28.50 -13.96 6.19
C THR A 877 29.45 -12.86 6.63
N LEU A 878 29.03 -11.60 6.53
CA LEU A 878 29.81 -10.45 6.99
C LEU A 878 30.10 -10.55 8.48
N ASN A 879 29.07 -10.77 9.30
CA ASN A 879 29.18 -10.93 10.76
C ASN A 879 30.25 -11.97 11.14
N ALA A 880 30.22 -13.14 10.49
CA ALA A 880 31.20 -14.18 10.72
C ALA A 880 32.62 -13.79 10.28
N ARG A 881 32.76 -13.05 9.16
CA ARG A 881 34.06 -12.65 8.61
C ARG A 881 34.75 -11.52 9.37
N VAL A 882 33.98 -10.68 10.07
CA VAL A 882 34.51 -9.65 10.98
C VAL A 882 34.66 -10.17 12.42
N ALA A 883 34.62 -11.49 12.61
CA ALA A 883 34.84 -12.20 13.87
C ALA A 883 33.87 -11.81 15.01
N LEU A 884 32.63 -11.46 14.69
CA LEU A 884 31.59 -11.16 15.68
C LEU A 884 30.81 -12.42 16.11
N PRO A 885 30.24 -12.43 17.33
CA PRO A 885 29.29 -13.45 17.75
C PRO A 885 28.09 -13.53 16.79
N PRO A 886 27.43 -14.69 16.66
CA PRO A 886 26.21 -14.82 15.86
C PRO A 886 25.19 -13.73 16.20
N PHE A 887 24.54 -13.17 15.18
CA PHE A 887 23.51 -12.12 15.26
C PHE A 887 23.94 -10.74 15.81
N ALA A 888 25.22 -10.51 16.15
CA ALA A 888 25.65 -9.23 16.73
C ALA A 888 25.35 -8.02 15.81
N LEU A 889 25.72 -8.07 14.53
CA LEU A 889 25.41 -6.99 13.59
C LEU A 889 23.90 -6.81 13.35
N PHE A 890 23.13 -7.90 13.39
CA PHE A 890 21.68 -7.85 13.26
C PHE A 890 21.04 -7.11 14.43
N LYS A 891 21.50 -7.35 15.66
CA LYS A 891 21.01 -6.61 16.83
C LYS A 891 21.36 -5.11 16.75
N VAL A 892 22.54 -4.77 16.22
CA VAL A 892 22.90 -3.35 15.97
C VAL A 892 21.94 -2.73 14.97
N ALA A 893 21.69 -3.37 13.82
CA ALA A 893 20.75 -2.88 12.83
C ALA A 893 19.34 -2.74 13.40
N LEU A 894 18.86 -3.73 14.16
CA LEU A 894 17.55 -3.74 14.80
C LEU A 894 17.38 -2.57 15.78
N GLY A 895 18.40 -2.22 16.55
CA GLY A 895 18.38 -1.03 17.41
C GLY A 895 18.30 0.29 16.65
N LEU A 896 18.67 0.30 15.36
CA LEU A 896 18.65 1.49 14.49
C LEU A 896 17.38 1.56 13.61
N THR A 897 16.71 0.44 13.35
CA THR A 897 15.56 0.34 12.41
C THR A 897 14.46 1.36 12.69
N ASP A 898 14.12 1.56 13.97
CA ASP A 898 12.96 2.40 14.34
C ASP A 898 13.26 3.90 14.36
N GLY A 899 14.50 4.32 14.07
CA GLY A 899 14.84 5.72 13.87
C GLY A 899 14.15 6.34 12.64
N GLU A 900 13.79 5.52 11.64
CA GLU A 900 13.06 5.94 10.43
C GLU A 900 11.60 6.35 10.72
N LEU A 901 11.04 5.96 11.88
CA LEU A 901 9.65 6.22 12.28
C LEU A 901 9.44 7.55 13.03
N LEU A 902 10.52 8.28 13.33
CA LEU A 902 10.46 9.59 13.99
C LEU A 902 10.17 10.74 13.01
N ALA A 903 10.14 10.46 11.71
CA ALA A 903 9.73 11.38 10.67
C ALA A 903 8.20 11.70 10.77
N PRO A 904 7.78 12.98 10.66
CA PRO A 904 6.41 13.44 10.93
C PRO A 904 5.32 13.01 9.92
#